data_AF-A0A2A4HI41-F1
#
_entry.id   AF-A0A2A4HI41-F1
#
_cell.length_a   1.000
_cell.length_b   1.000
_cell.length_c   1.000
_cell.angle_alpha   90.00
_cell.angle_beta   90.00
_cell.angle_gamma   90.00
#
_symmetry.space_group_name_H-M   'P 1'
#
loop_
_entity.id
_entity.type
_entity.pdbx_description
1 polymer ?
#
loop_
_entity_poly.entity_id
_entity_poly.type
_entity_poly.pdbx_seq_one_letter_code
_entity_poly.pdbx_strand_id
1 'polypeptide(L)'
;MAIISFLKALYPLANAKERSDIRLLAQHGEFVRGHYQLQMPTWQRWLWVRPELHFLRLGWRAGLTPSPRFDSQWYTSRYGDVGRAKVNPLLHFLRYGIHEGRLPSANGHISDFPLFQGQAVWLHHQAWHGHAGVAIPELQTLAAQGQPAALWYLASWYYGQSRYEQALAYLQTLAEGDDGPYQRVVPQALLKCYVRLGKQAGLDELRDHQHFSAKGFDEAMLQLASVNLPLEQRLASLNKWFAKRKLVPLLPVESRSGLGRLKTRRVRTKVRRRMPLVSVVVPAYNAAATINIALRSLLAQSWPNIEIIVVDDASTDGTAKRVEKKARLESKLRLIRHEKNKGAYSARNTGIKAAKGAFVTVHDSDDWSHPQKIERQVLALIQHANVMATQSFWVRVDEHLQPLGPWHLCADWLEPNPASVMVRREVFDTLGLWDEVAVAADNEFVERLQKHYGTEALLKVAADVPLAFSLVQAASLTQRKTTHVRTIHCGVRHLYHQAASWWRERQVVPVMSNQSARRLFPTPLGNHPQPCMHYDIAIVADVSARNPELLQLLNTLLRLRHEGYRVVVCPWSRPDDFNTRWLADDMWELCHEEGIAVAHGGIKLRCGEVRVQTLAPSVSWPDSVPQLMTREGVRDLTGKPLPAAQTELLTAYLAGGGRVVL
;
A
#
# COMPACT_ATOMS: atom_id res chain seq x y z
N MET A 1 -20.99 -52.50 -7.90
CA MET A 1 -20.43 -52.65 -9.27
C MET A 1 -21.02 -51.64 -10.26
N ALA A 2 -22.35 -51.50 -10.37
CA ALA A 2 -22.98 -50.55 -11.33
C ALA A 2 -22.70 -49.06 -11.05
N ILE A 3 -22.72 -48.60 -9.79
CA ILE A 3 -22.32 -47.23 -9.41
C ILE A 3 -20.83 -46.98 -9.68
N ILE A 4 -19.98 -47.99 -9.50
CA ILE A 4 -18.53 -47.90 -9.76
C ILE A 4 -18.26 -47.83 -11.26
N SER A 5 -19.01 -48.54 -12.09
CA SER A 5 -18.94 -48.46 -13.56
C SER A 5 -19.50 -47.12 -14.08
N PHE A 6 -20.62 -46.65 -13.51
CA PHE A 6 -21.24 -45.36 -13.82
C PHE A 6 -20.36 -44.16 -13.41
N LEU A 7 -19.64 -44.26 -12.28
CA LEU A 7 -18.69 -43.24 -11.84
C LEU A 7 -17.33 -43.33 -12.57
N LYS A 8 -16.89 -44.52 -13.00
CA LYS A 8 -15.76 -44.68 -13.95
C LYS A 8 -16.06 -44.03 -15.31
N ALA A 9 -17.33 -43.99 -15.74
CA ALA A 9 -17.77 -43.32 -16.95
C ALA A 9 -17.87 -41.78 -16.81
N LEU A 10 -18.09 -41.25 -15.59
CA LEU A 10 -18.18 -39.81 -15.29
C LEU A 10 -16.82 -39.10 -15.11
N TYR A 11 -15.72 -39.85 -14.99
CA TYR A 11 -14.36 -39.32 -14.85
C TYR A 11 -13.50 -39.65 -16.10
N PRO A 12 -13.79 -39.07 -17.27
CA PRO A 12 -12.99 -39.33 -18.46
C PRO A 12 -11.56 -38.84 -18.27
N LEU A 13 -10.66 -39.31 -19.14
CA LEU A 13 -9.29 -38.82 -19.28
C LEU A 13 -9.26 -37.28 -19.19
N ALA A 14 -8.28 -36.73 -18.48
CA ALA A 14 -8.10 -35.29 -18.36
C ALA A 14 -8.08 -34.64 -19.75
N ASN A 15 -8.86 -33.58 -19.94
CA ASN A 15 -8.87 -32.85 -21.21
C ASN A 15 -7.52 -32.13 -21.43
N ALA A 16 -7.29 -31.53 -22.60
CA ALA A 16 -6.01 -30.88 -22.91
C ALA A 16 -5.62 -29.81 -21.88
N LYS A 17 -6.59 -28.99 -21.44
CA LYS A 17 -6.38 -27.96 -20.42
C LYS A 17 -6.05 -28.58 -19.06
N GLU A 18 -6.81 -29.57 -18.62
CA GLU A 18 -6.59 -30.27 -17.35
C GLU A 18 -5.24 -31.00 -17.32
N ARG A 19 -4.80 -31.58 -18.44
CA ARG A 19 -3.44 -32.14 -18.56
C ARG A 19 -2.36 -31.06 -18.43
N SER A 20 -2.59 -29.88 -19.00
CA SER A 20 -1.70 -28.74 -18.81
C SER A 20 -1.70 -28.25 -17.36
N ASP A 21 -2.87 -28.16 -16.73
CA ASP A 21 -3.01 -27.76 -15.32
C ASP A 21 -2.32 -28.77 -14.40
N ILE A 22 -2.49 -30.07 -14.64
CA ILE A 22 -1.79 -31.13 -13.88
C ILE A 22 -0.27 -31.03 -14.08
N ARG A 23 0.20 -30.77 -15.30
CA ARG A 23 1.64 -30.53 -15.55
C ARG A 23 2.15 -29.31 -14.79
N LEU A 24 1.37 -28.23 -14.74
CA LEU A 24 1.71 -27.04 -13.94
C LEU A 24 1.81 -27.39 -12.45
N LEU A 25 0.81 -28.10 -11.89
CA LEU A 25 0.84 -28.55 -10.50
C LEU A 25 2.07 -29.43 -10.19
N ALA A 26 2.41 -30.34 -11.11
CA ALA A 26 3.55 -31.23 -10.97
C ALA A 26 4.89 -30.48 -11.10
N GLN A 27 5.02 -29.59 -12.08
CA GLN A 27 6.20 -28.74 -12.28
C GLN A 27 6.50 -27.91 -11.04
N HIS A 28 5.45 -27.40 -10.39
CA HIS A 28 5.62 -26.58 -9.20
C HIS A 28 5.71 -27.39 -7.90
N GLY A 29 5.46 -28.69 -7.92
CA GLY A 29 5.46 -29.53 -6.72
C GLY A 29 4.39 -29.14 -5.68
N GLU A 30 3.37 -28.39 -6.09
CA GLU A 30 2.38 -27.79 -5.18
C GLU A 30 1.14 -28.65 -4.95
N PHE A 31 1.16 -29.88 -5.45
CA PHE A 31 0.15 -30.88 -5.14
C PHE A 31 0.78 -32.09 -4.46
N VAL A 32 0.59 -32.20 -3.15
CA VAL A 32 1.15 -33.29 -2.35
C VAL A 32 0.08 -34.36 -2.18
N ARG A 33 0.19 -35.45 -2.97
CA ARG A 33 -0.83 -36.52 -3.02
C ARG A 33 -1.23 -37.04 -1.64
N GLY A 34 -0.26 -37.37 -0.79
CA GLY A 34 -0.52 -37.90 0.55
C GLY A 34 -1.29 -36.92 1.44
N HIS A 35 -0.86 -35.66 1.49
CA HIS A 35 -1.53 -34.58 2.23
C HIS A 35 -2.99 -34.40 1.81
N TYR A 36 -3.22 -34.42 0.50
CA TYR A 36 -4.55 -34.22 -0.05
C TYR A 36 -5.46 -35.44 0.15
N GLN A 37 -4.93 -36.66 0.05
CA GLN A 37 -5.70 -37.90 0.27
C GLN A 37 -6.15 -38.06 1.73
N LEU A 38 -5.36 -37.59 2.69
CA LEU A 38 -5.71 -37.62 4.13
C LEU A 38 -6.96 -36.79 4.45
N GLN A 39 -7.25 -35.76 3.66
CA GLN A 39 -8.44 -34.92 3.82
C GLN A 39 -9.68 -35.53 3.15
N MET A 40 -9.54 -36.60 2.37
CA MET A 40 -10.67 -37.27 1.73
C MET A 40 -11.30 -38.29 2.67
N PRO A 41 -12.64 -38.42 2.66
CA PRO A 41 -13.32 -39.49 3.39
C PRO A 41 -12.81 -40.87 2.95
N THR A 42 -12.59 -41.78 3.90
CA THR A 42 -12.06 -43.13 3.64
C THR A 42 -12.95 -43.98 2.73
N TRP A 43 -14.25 -43.71 2.70
CA TRP A 43 -15.19 -44.36 1.77
C TRP A 43 -15.05 -43.86 0.32
N GLN A 44 -14.31 -42.79 0.05
CA GLN A 44 -14.01 -42.26 -1.30
C GLN A 44 -12.64 -42.69 -1.82
N ARG A 45 -12.02 -43.73 -1.24
CA ARG A 45 -10.69 -44.25 -1.60
C ARG A 45 -10.49 -44.49 -3.10
N TRP A 46 -11.53 -44.76 -3.88
CA TRP A 46 -11.41 -44.90 -5.33
C TRP A 46 -11.03 -43.59 -6.05
N LEU A 47 -11.30 -42.41 -5.48
CA LEU A 47 -10.88 -41.10 -6.01
C LEU A 47 -9.36 -40.88 -5.85
N TRP A 48 -8.68 -41.74 -5.07
CA TRP A 48 -7.22 -41.71 -4.89
C TRP A 48 -6.45 -42.11 -6.16
N VAL A 49 -7.13 -42.62 -7.19
CA VAL A 49 -6.50 -42.98 -8.47
C VAL A 49 -6.02 -41.73 -9.25
N ARG A 50 -6.70 -40.58 -9.10
CA ARG A 50 -6.32 -39.29 -9.72
C ARG A 50 -6.65 -38.08 -8.83
N PRO A 51 -5.95 -37.92 -7.69
CA PRO A 51 -6.23 -36.88 -6.71
C PRO A 51 -6.09 -35.46 -7.25
N GLU A 52 -5.18 -35.22 -8.20
CA GLU A 52 -4.98 -33.91 -8.85
C GLU A 52 -6.24 -33.50 -9.63
N LEU A 53 -6.81 -34.43 -10.39
CA LEU A 53 -8.02 -34.17 -11.18
C LEU A 53 -9.25 -34.02 -10.27
N HIS A 54 -9.27 -34.73 -9.14
CA HIS A 54 -10.25 -34.48 -8.08
C HIS A 54 -10.13 -33.07 -7.51
N PHE A 55 -8.91 -32.63 -7.18
CA PHE A 55 -8.67 -31.29 -6.71
C PHE A 55 -9.14 -30.24 -7.71
N LEU A 56 -8.68 -30.32 -8.97
CA LEU A 56 -9.00 -29.34 -10.01
C LEU A 56 -10.51 -29.13 -10.20
N ARG A 57 -11.30 -30.21 -10.11
CA ARG A 57 -12.74 -30.17 -10.37
C ARG A 57 -13.59 -29.87 -9.14
N LEU A 58 -13.27 -30.46 -7.99
CA LEU A 58 -14.16 -30.52 -6.84
C LEU A 58 -13.47 -30.10 -5.54
N GLY A 59 -12.25 -30.57 -5.30
CA GLY A 59 -11.58 -30.43 -4.02
C GLY A 59 -11.45 -29.01 -3.49
N TRP A 60 -10.96 -28.10 -4.32
CA TRP A 60 -10.77 -26.72 -3.90
C TRP A 60 -12.09 -26.03 -3.54
N ARG A 61 -13.22 -26.44 -4.13
CA ARG A 61 -14.56 -25.91 -3.81
C ARG A 61 -15.07 -26.42 -2.47
N ALA A 62 -14.66 -27.62 -2.10
CA ALA A 62 -14.90 -28.20 -0.78
C ALA A 62 -13.90 -27.69 0.28
N GLY A 63 -13.05 -26.71 -0.06
CA GLY A 63 -12.05 -26.16 0.86
C GLY A 63 -10.82 -27.04 1.07
N LEU A 64 -10.68 -28.15 0.34
CA LEU A 64 -9.55 -29.07 0.51
C LEU A 64 -8.23 -28.40 0.11
N THR A 65 -7.18 -28.67 0.88
CA THR A 65 -5.86 -28.05 0.71
C THR A 65 -4.92 -28.96 -0.09
N PRO A 66 -4.36 -28.49 -1.23
CA PRO A 66 -3.58 -29.32 -2.14
C PRO A 66 -2.17 -29.67 -1.62
N SER A 67 -1.63 -28.85 -0.73
CA SER A 67 -0.33 -29.05 -0.08
C SER A 67 -0.30 -28.38 1.29
N PRO A 68 0.68 -28.69 2.14
CA PRO A 68 0.89 -27.95 3.39
C PRO A 68 1.20 -26.45 3.20
N ARG A 69 1.68 -26.06 2.02
CA ARG A 69 2.10 -24.67 1.72
C ARG A 69 0.96 -23.78 1.23
N PHE A 70 -0.17 -24.36 0.82
CA PHE A 70 -1.26 -23.62 0.18
C PHE A 70 -2.62 -23.97 0.79
N ASP A 71 -3.37 -22.94 1.22
CA ASP A 71 -4.71 -23.10 1.79
C ASP A 71 -5.78 -22.50 0.86
N SER A 72 -6.59 -23.38 0.26
CA SER A 72 -7.63 -22.99 -0.70
C SER A 72 -8.72 -22.10 -0.09
N GLN A 73 -9.14 -22.39 1.15
CA GLN A 73 -10.24 -21.67 1.80
C GLN A 73 -9.75 -20.31 2.29
N TRP A 74 -8.58 -20.27 2.91
CA TRP A 74 -7.96 -19.02 3.32
C TRP A 74 -7.68 -18.12 2.11
N TYR A 75 -7.10 -18.66 1.04
CA TYR A 75 -6.73 -17.86 -0.14
C TYR A 75 -7.96 -17.22 -0.79
N THR A 76 -9.05 -17.97 -0.99
CA THR A 76 -10.28 -17.42 -1.57
C THR A 76 -11.02 -16.44 -0.66
N SER A 77 -10.87 -16.59 0.66
CA SER A 77 -11.44 -15.67 1.65
C SER A 77 -10.62 -14.38 1.77
N ARG A 78 -9.28 -14.49 1.75
CA ARG A 78 -8.35 -13.36 1.79
C ARG A 78 -8.43 -12.54 0.50
N TYR A 79 -8.53 -13.20 -0.64
CA TYR A 79 -8.55 -12.58 -1.95
C TYR A 79 -9.94 -12.67 -2.59
N GLY A 80 -10.82 -11.75 -2.18
CA GLY A 80 -12.23 -11.77 -2.58
C GLY A 80 -12.49 -11.65 -4.08
N ASP A 81 -11.54 -11.14 -4.88
CA ASP A 81 -11.59 -11.18 -6.34
C ASP A 81 -11.52 -12.62 -6.89
N VAL A 82 -10.63 -13.45 -6.33
CA VAL A 82 -10.49 -14.88 -6.68
C VAL A 82 -11.71 -15.66 -6.20
N GLY A 83 -12.15 -15.41 -4.96
CA GLY A 83 -13.36 -16.01 -4.40
C GLY A 83 -14.61 -15.74 -5.25
N ARG A 84 -14.82 -14.48 -5.66
CA ARG A 84 -15.95 -14.08 -6.52
C ARG A 84 -15.85 -14.66 -7.94
N ALA A 85 -14.64 -14.73 -8.51
CA ALA A 85 -14.41 -15.30 -9.83
C ALA A 85 -14.63 -16.83 -9.87
N LYS A 86 -14.68 -17.50 -8.70
CA LYS A 86 -14.85 -18.95 -8.57
C LYS A 86 -13.86 -19.75 -9.44
N VAL A 87 -12.61 -19.27 -9.50
CA VAL A 87 -11.49 -19.94 -10.18
C VAL A 87 -10.72 -20.82 -9.20
N ASN A 88 -10.01 -21.83 -9.70
CA ASN A 88 -9.18 -22.68 -8.84
C ASN A 88 -8.08 -21.83 -8.18
N PRO A 89 -8.00 -21.77 -6.84
CA PRO A 89 -7.14 -20.84 -6.12
C PRO A 89 -5.65 -21.17 -6.26
N LEU A 90 -5.27 -22.45 -6.29
CA LEU A 90 -3.86 -22.82 -6.47
C LEU A 90 -3.40 -22.51 -7.90
N LEU A 91 -4.20 -22.82 -8.92
CA LEU A 91 -3.87 -22.46 -10.30
C LEU A 91 -3.82 -20.94 -10.48
N HIS A 92 -4.71 -20.20 -9.82
CA HIS A 92 -4.65 -18.74 -9.81
C HIS A 92 -3.35 -18.24 -9.17
N PHE A 93 -3.00 -18.77 -7.99
CA PHE A 93 -1.78 -18.39 -7.30
C PHE A 93 -0.53 -18.64 -8.16
N LEU A 94 -0.40 -19.84 -8.73
CA LEU A 94 0.75 -20.20 -9.57
C LEU A 94 0.85 -19.37 -10.85
N ARG A 95 -0.28 -18.98 -11.45
CA ARG A 95 -0.32 -18.23 -12.71
C ARG A 95 -0.27 -16.71 -12.56
N TYR A 96 -0.78 -16.20 -11.45
CA TYR A 96 -1.05 -14.77 -11.25
C TYR A 96 -0.66 -14.35 -9.84
N GLY A 97 -1.20 -15.02 -8.82
CA GLY A 97 -1.06 -14.58 -7.44
C GLY A 97 0.38 -14.43 -6.96
N ILE A 98 1.30 -15.29 -7.40
CA ILE A 98 2.72 -15.15 -7.06
C ILE A 98 3.36 -13.92 -7.71
N HIS A 99 3.01 -13.63 -8.96
CA HIS A 99 3.44 -12.41 -9.66
C HIS A 99 2.85 -11.15 -9.03
N GLU A 100 1.73 -11.30 -8.33
CA GLU A 100 1.07 -10.24 -7.56
C GLU A 100 1.54 -10.17 -6.10
N GLY A 101 2.49 -11.02 -5.68
CA GLY A 101 2.98 -11.07 -4.30
C GLY A 101 1.97 -11.60 -3.27
N ARG A 102 0.94 -12.33 -3.69
CA ARG A 102 -0.08 -12.90 -2.81
C ARG A 102 0.54 -14.01 -1.95
N LEU A 103 0.22 -14.02 -0.66
CA LEU A 103 0.53 -15.15 0.21
C LEU A 103 -0.35 -16.36 -0.14
N PRO A 104 0.18 -17.59 -0.07
CA PRO A 104 -0.52 -18.84 -0.40
C PRO A 104 -1.41 -19.40 0.73
N SER A 105 -1.15 -19.03 1.98
CA SER A 105 -1.94 -19.42 3.17
C SER A 105 -1.72 -18.41 4.29
N ALA A 106 -2.39 -18.60 5.44
CA ALA A 106 -2.20 -17.73 6.62
C ALA A 106 -0.74 -17.70 7.12
N ASN A 107 -0.06 -18.85 7.05
CA ASN A 107 1.31 -19.05 7.58
C ASN A 107 2.33 -19.34 6.46
N GLY A 108 1.89 -19.36 5.21
CA GLY A 108 2.71 -19.72 4.06
C GLY A 108 3.24 -18.49 3.37
N HIS A 109 4.43 -18.61 2.80
CA HIS A 109 5.14 -17.49 2.22
C HIS A 109 5.78 -17.84 0.88
N ILE A 110 6.05 -16.83 0.07
CA ILE A 110 6.66 -17.02 -1.25
C ILE A 110 8.05 -17.70 -1.13
N SER A 111 8.78 -17.50 -0.03
CA SER A 111 10.06 -18.19 0.23
C SER A 111 9.93 -19.70 0.41
N ASP A 112 8.73 -20.23 0.70
CA ASP A 112 8.51 -21.67 0.78
C ASP A 112 8.45 -22.35 -0.60
N PHE A 113 8.64 -21.62 -1.70
CA PHE A 113 8.56 -22.10 -3.08
C PHE A 113 9.93 -21.98 -3.81
N PRO A 114 10.86 -22.94 -3.62
CA PRO A 114 12.23 -22.86 -4.14
C PRO A 114 12.34 -22.66 -5.64
N LEU A 115 11.37 -23.17 -6.40
CA LEU A 115 11.32 -23.06 -7.86
C LEU A 115 11.33 -21.62 -8.38
N PHE A 116 10.93 -20.65 -7.57
CA PHE A 116 10.94 -19.24 -7.94
C PHE A 116 12.23 -18.51 -7.54
N GLN A 117 13.08 -19.12 -6.72
CA GLN A 117 14.35 -18.52 -6.34
C GLN A 117 15.21 -18.28 -7.59
N GLY A 118 15.71 -17.05 -7.75
CA GLY A 118 16.47 -16.63 -8.94
C GLY A 118 15.63 -16.26 -10.17
N GLN A 119 14.29 -16.38 -10.15
CA GLN A 119 13.45 -15.88 -11.23
C GLN A 119 13.23 -14.37 -11.14
N ALA A 120 12.90 -13.73 -12.27
CA ALA A 120 12.69 -12.28 -12.33
C ALA A 120 11.63 -11.77 -11.32
N VAL A 121 10.55 -12.55 -11.07
CA VAL A 121 9.52 -12.20 -10.07
C VAL A 121 10.07 -12.21 -8.64
N TRP A 122 10.90 -13.20 -8.30
CA TRP A 122 11.54 -13.30 -6.99
C TRP A 122 12.47 -12.11 -6.75
N LEU A 123 13.33 -11.84 -7.73
CA LEU A 123 14.27 -10.72 -7.68
C LEU A 123 13.55 -9.37 -7.62
N HIS A 124 12.43 -9.21 -8.34
CA HIS A 124 11.59 -8.02 -8.22
C HIS A 124 11.12 -7.79 -6.78
N HIS A 125 10.58 -8.84 -6.15
CA HIS A 125 10.16 -8.74 -4.76
C HIS A 125 11.35 -8.52 -3.80
N GLN A 126 12.53 -9.10 -4.04
CA GLN A 126 13.74 -8.80 -3.27
C GLN A 126 14.13 -7.32 -3.38
N ALA A 127 14.10 -6.77 -4.58
CA ALA A 127 14.47 -5.38 -4.84
C ALA A 127 13.60 -4.37 -4.08
N TRP A 128 12.29 -4.62 -3.99
CA TRP A 128 11.37 -3.74 -3.26
C TRP A 128 11.51 -3.79 -1.74
N HIS A 129 12.02 -4.89 -1.21
CA HIS A 129 12.06 -5.14 0.23
C HIS A 129 13.47 -5.01 0.82
N GLY A 130 14.33 -4.21 0.18
CA GLY A 130 15.64 -3.86 0.71
C GLY A 130 16.75 -4.84 0.35
N HIS A 131 16.64 -5.56 -0.76
CA HIS A 131 17.73 -6.38 -1.31
C HIS A 131 17.99 -6.13 -2.82
N ALA A 132 17.72 -4.91 -3.30
CA ALA A 132 18.02 -4.42 -4.64
C ALA A 132 19.52 -4.50 -4.98
N GLY A 133 20.42 -4.32 -4.01
CA GLY A 133 21.86 -4.49 -4.26
C GLY A 133 22.28 -5.89 -4.72
N VAL A 134 21.45 -6.91 -4.45
CA VAL A 134 21.61 -8.27 -4.96
C VAL A 134 20.72 -8.48 -6.18
N ALA A 135 19.45 -8.08 -6.07
CA ALA A 135 18.44 -8.43 -7.04
C ALA A 135 18.52 -7.67 -8.38
N ILE A 136 18.94 -6.40 -8.37
CA ILE A 136 18.99 -5.58 -9.59
C ILE A 136 20.06 -6.06 -10.58
N PRO A 137 21.31 -6.37 -10.16
CA PRO A 137 22.30 -6.96 -11.07
C PRO A 137 21.84 -8.26 -11.73
N GLU A 138 21.20 -9.15 -10.97
CA GLU A 138 20.66 -10.40 -11.50
C GLU A 138 19.51 -10.14 -12.48
N LEU A 139 18.59 -9.22 -12.15
CA LEU A 139 17.53 -8.80 -13.07
C LEU A 139 18.10 -8.20 -14.37
N GLN A 140 19.15 -7.39 -14.29
CA GLN A 140 19.83 -6.83 -15.46
C GLN A 140 20.41 -7.93 -16.35
N THR A 141 20.97 -8.98 -15.75
CA THR A 141 21.47 -10.15 -16.50
C THR A 141 20.33 -10.88 -17.21
N LEU A 142 19.21 -11.13 -16.52
CA LEU A 142 18.03 -11.75 -17.15
C LEU A 142 17.43 -10.87 -18.26
N ALA A 143 17.43 -9.55 -18.06
CA ALA A 143 16.97 -8.59 -19.07
C ALA A 143 17.88 -8.58 -20.31
N ALA A 144 19.20 -8.64 -20.13
CA ALA A 144 20.16 -8.74 -21.23
C ALA A 144 20.03 -10.06 -22.02
N GLN A 145 19.52 -11.12 -21.38
CA GLN A 145 19.14 -12.38 -22.04
C GLN A 145 17.78 -12.31 -22.76
N GLY A 146 17.15 -11.13 -22.82
CA GLY A 146 15.89 -10.91 -23.52
C GLY A 146 14.65 -11.35 -22.75
N GLN A 147 14.71 -11.57 -21.43
CA GLN A 147 13.54 -11.96 -20.66
C GLN A 147 12.56 -10.79 -20.46
N PRO A 148 11.33 -10.84 -21.00
CA PRO A 148 10.38 -9.72 -20.92
C PRO A 148 9.98 -9.36 -19.48
N ALA A 149 9.88 -10.35 -18.60
CA ALA A 149 9.57 -10.13 -17.19
C ALA A 149 10.65 -9.31 -16.48
N ALA A 150 11.93 -9.56 -16.78
CA ALA A 150 13.03 -8.82 -16.19
C ALA A 150 13.05 -7.36 -16.66
N LEU A 151 12.80 -7.11 -17.96
CA LEU A 151 12.63 -5.76 -18.51
C LEU A 151 11.49 -5.00 -17.79
N TRP A 152 10.32 -5.63 -17.66
CA TRP A 152 9.17 -5.04 -16.97
C TRP A 152 9.46 -4.71 -15.49
N TYR A 153 10.09 -5.64 -14.77
CA TYR A 153 10.38 -5.46 -13.35
C TYR A 153 11.49 -4.43 -13.08
N LEU A 154 12.51 -4.35 -13.94
CA LEU A 154 13.51 -3.28 -13.90
C LEU A 154 12.85 -1.93 -14.17
N ALA A 155 12.06 -1.82 -15.24
CA ALA A 155 11.31 -0.60 -15.54
C ALA A 155 10.45 -0.16 -14.34
N SER A 156 9.72 -1.10 -13.74
CA SER A 156 8.88 -0.85 -12.57
C SER A 156 9.68 -0.37 -11.37
N TRP A 157 10.83 -0.98 -11.10
CA TRP A 157 11.72 -0.60 -10.00
C TRP A 157 12.31 0.80 -10.22
N TYR A 158 12.94 1.05 -11.37
CA TYR A 158 13.51 2.36 -11.69
C TYR A 158 12.45 3.46 -11.66
N TYR A 159 11.24 3.20 -12.18
CA TYR A 159 10.14 4.16 -12.13
C TYR A 159 9.81 4.59 -10.70
N GLY A 160 9.63 3.63 -9.77
CA GLY A 160 9.34 3.96 -8.37
C GLY A 160 10.54 4.41 -7.54
N GLN A 161 11.76 4.36 -8.11
CA GLN A 161 12.94 5.09 -7.62
C GLN A 161 13.07 6.51 -8.23
N SER A 162 12.07 6.97 -8.99
CA SER A 162 12.08 8.24 -9.71
C SER A 162 13.20 8.37 -10.76
N ARG A 163 13.64 7.24 -11.31
CA ARG A 163 14.67 7.11 -12.35
C ARG A 163 14.00 6.83 -13.69
N TYR A 164 13.30 7.85 -14.19
CA TYR A 164 12.36 7.69 -15.29
C TYR A 164 13.05 7.44 -16.64
N GLU A 165 14.28 7.93 -16.85
CA GLU A 165 15.07 7.65 -18.04
C GLU A 165 15.47 6.17 -18.15
N GLN A 166 15.95 5.58 -17.06
CA GLN A 166 16.24 4.13 -17.03
C GLN A 166 14.97 3.32 -17.23
N ALA A 167 13.88 3.69 -16.56
CA ALA A 167 12.59 3.00 -16.74
C ALA A 167 12.12 3.04 -18.20
N LEU A 168 12.22 4.21 -18.83
CA LEU A 168 11.86 4.41 -20.24
C LEU A 168 12.69 3.52 -21.16
N ALA A 169 14.01 3.42 -20.95
CA ALA A 169 14.88 2.59 -21.79
C ALA A 169 14.45 1.11 -21.80
N TYR A 170 14.19 0.52 -20.62
CA TYR A 170 13.72 -0.86 -20.54
C TYR A 170 12.32 -1.06 -21.16
N LEU A 171 11.45 -0.06 -21.05
CA LEU A 171 10.11 -0.11 -21.66
C LEU A 171 10.16 -0.02 -23.18
N GLN A 172 11.09 0.77 -23.74
CA GLN A 172 11.30 0.87 -25.19
C GLN A 172 11.80 -0.47 -25.75
N THR A 173 12.80 -1.09 -25.11
CA THR A 173 13.24 -2.45 -25.47
C THR A 173 12.10 -3.46 -25.36
N LEU A 174 11.26 -3.36 -24.31
CA LEU A 174 10.11 -4.24 -24.15
C LEU A 174 9.06 -4.02 -25.26
N ALA A 175 8.87 -2.78 -25.73
CA ALA A 175 7.93 -2.44 -26.80
C ALA A 175 8.33 -3.02 -28.17
N GLU A 176 9.63 -3.26 -28.40
CA GLU A 176 10.17 -3.84 -29.64
C GLU A 176 10.03 -5.37 -29.71
N GLY A 177 9.75 -6.04 -28.59
CA GLY A 177 9.65 -7.51 -28.52
C GLY A 177 8.33 -8.10 -29.02
N ASP A 178 8.27 -9.44 -29.09
CA ASP A 178 7.08 -10.19 -29.52
C ASP A 178 5.84 -10.02 -28.59
N ASP A 179 4.66 -10.47 -29.05
CA ASP A 179 3.37 -10.38 -28.34
C ASP A 179 3.36 -11.20 -27.02
N GLY A 180 3.86 -10.58 -25.95
CA GLY A 180 3.93 -11.11 -24.60
C GLY A 180 2.89 -10.50 -23.64
N PRO A 181 2.75 -11.05 -22.42
CA PRO A 181 1.74 -10.60 -21.44
C PRO A 181 1.87 -9.13 -21.05
N TYR A 182 3.07 -8.53 -21.21
CA TYR A 182 3.34 -7.14 -20.87
C TYR A 182 3.02 -6.16 -22.01
N GLN A 183 2.89 -6.60 -23.27
CA GLN A 183 2.68 -5.68 -24.41
C GLN A 183 1.42 -4.83 -24.28
N ARG A 184 0.39 -5.36 -23.60
CA ARG A 184 -0.86 -4.64 -23.34
C ARG A 184 -0.75 -3.50 -22.33
N VAL A 185 0.29 -3.51 -21.49
CA VAL A 185 0.52 -2.54 -20.41
C VAL A 185 1.70 -1.60 -20.67
N VAL A 186 2.56 -1.93 -21.64
CA VAL A 186 3.70 -1.11 -22.08
C VAL A 186 3.29 0.30 -22.51
N PRO A 187 2.21 0.51 -23.29
CA PRO A 187 1.85 1.86 -23.76
C PRO A 187 1.47 2.80 -22.60
N GLN A 188 0.75 2.28 -21.59
CA GLN A 188 0.41 3.02 -20.38
C GLN A 188 1.66 3.34 -19.54
N ALA A 189 2.60 2.41 -19.48
CA ALA A 189 3.87 2.59 -18.79
C ALA A 189 4.77 3.64 -19.48
N LEU A 190 4.85 3.62 -20.81
CA LEU A 190 5.55 4.63 -21.61
C LEU A 190 4.93 6.00 -21.42
N LEU A 191 3.59 6.11 -21.49
CA LEU A 191 2.86 7.34 -21.23
C LEU A 191 3.26 7.95 -19.88
N LYS A 192 3.25 7.15 -18.81
CA LYS A 192 3.66 7.61 -17.47
C LYS A 192 5.10 8.12 -17.43
N CYS A 193 6.03 7.47 -18.13
CA CYS A 193 7.42 7.90 -18.21
C CYS A 193 7.56 9.22 -19.00
N TYR A 194 6.90 9.33 -20.15
CA TYR A 194 6.93 10.55 -20.96
C TYR A 194 6.33 11.75 -20.22
N VAL A 195 5.24 11.56 -19.46
CA VAL A 195 4.69 12.62 -18.61
C VAL A 195 5.70 13.04 -17.54
N ARG A 196 6.30 12.09 -16.83
CA ARG A 196 7.30 12.39 -15.78
C ARG A 196 8.54 13.11 -16.31
N LEU A 197 8.96 12.78 -17.53
CA LEU A 197 10.12 13.36 -18.19
C LEU A 197 9.79 14.63 -19.00
N GLY A 198 8.51 15.01 -19.13
CA GLY A 198 8.08 16.12 -19.98
C GLY A 198 8.34 15.90 -21.48
N LYS A 199 8.50 14.66 -21.95
CA LYS A 199 8.85 14.32 -23.34
C LYS A 199 7.63 14.35 -24.26
N GLN A 200 7.33 15.52 -24.85
CA GLN A 200 6.18 15.70 -25.74
C GLN A 200 6.22 14.81 -27.00
N ALA A 201 7.38 14.66 -27.63
CA ALA A 201 7.51 13.83 -28.83
C ALA A 201 7.04 12.38 -28.62
N GLY A 202 7.35 11.79 -27.46
CA GLY A 202 6.86 10.45 -27.11
C GLY A 202 5.36 10.39 -26.81
N LEU A 203 4.77 11.47 -26.30
CA LEU A 203 3.32 11.56 -26.13
C LEU A 203 2.61 11.68 -27.49
N ASP A 204 3.19 12.45 -28.41
CA ASP A 204 2.68 12.58 -29.77
C ASP A 204 2.78 11.24 -30.53
N GLU A 205 3.90 10.53 -30.40
CA GLU A 205 4.08 9.18 -30.97
C GLU A 205 3.04 8.19 -30.43
N LEU A 206 2.81 8.17 -29.11
CA LEU A 206 1.77 7.33 -28.51
C LEU A 206 0.36 7.70 -29.00
N ARG A 207 0.10 8.97 -29.29
CA ARG A 207 -1.19 9.42 -29.84
C ARG A 207 -1.39 8.94 -31.28
N ASP A 208 -0.32 9.00 -32.07
CA ASP A 208 -0.39 8.80 -33.51
C ASP A 208 -0.27 7.31 -33.90
N HIS A 209 0.51 6.53 -33.15
CA HIS A 209 0.86 5.15 -33.50
C HIS A 209 0.24 4.07 -32.61
N GLN A 210 -0.29 4.44 -31.43
CA GLN A 210 -0.86 3.48 -30.50
C GLN A 210 -2.34 3.73 -30.30
N HIS A 211 -3.16 2.80 -30.79
CA HIS A 211 -4.57 2.77 -30.43
C HIS A 211 -4.70 2.29 -28.98
N PHE A 212 -4.49 3.19 -28.01
CA PHE A 212 -5.16 3.04 -26.72
C PHE A 212 -6.61 2.68 -27.05
N SER A 213 -7.12 1.60 -26.45
CA SER A 213 -8.50 1.21 -26.77
C SER A 213 -9.39 2.44 -26.55
N ALA A 214 -10.25 2.79 -27.52
CA ALA A 214 -11.17 3.93 -27.42
C ALA A 214 -12.18 3.82 -26.24
N LYS A 215 -12.07 2.73 -25.46
CA LYS A 215 -12.83 2.43 -24.24
C LYS A 215 -12.04 2.67 -22.94
N GLY A 216 -10.72 2.91 -23.01
CA GLY A 216 -9.82 3.04 -21.86
C GLY A 216 -9.75 4.44 -21.28
N PHE A 217 -9.57 4.55 -19.96
CA PHE A 217 -9.37 5.84 -19.27
C PHE A 217 -8.02 6.48 -19.64
N ASP A 218 -7.10 5.69 -20.21
CA ASP A 218 -5.78 6.11 -20.70
C ASP A 218 -5.84 7.23 -21.73
N GLU A 219 -6.77 7.18 -22.69
CA GLU A 219 -6.94 8.23 -23.70
C GLU A 219 -7.24 9.59 -23.05
N ALA A 220 -8.05 9.60 -21.98
CA ALA A 220 -8.34 10.81 -21.24
C ALA A 220 -7.10 11.34 -20.50
N MET A 221 -6.21 10.46 -20.04
CA MET A 221 -4.96 10.85 -19.38
C MET A 221 -3.89 11.31 -20.38
N LEU A 222 -3.76 10.64 -21.53
CA LEU A 222 -2.92 11.08 -22.65
C LEU A 222 -3.32 12.49 -23.08
N GLN A 223 -4.62 12.71 -23.33
CA GLN A 223 -5.11 14.02 -23.76
C GLN A 223 -4.95 15.09 -22.67
N LEU A 224 -5.13 14.73 -21.39
CA LEU A 224 -4.86 15.66 -20.29
C LEU A 224 -3.37 16.01 -20.19
N ALA A 225 -2.48 15.06 -20.51
CA ALA A 225 -1.03 15.26 -20.50
C ALA A 225 -0.51 16.13 -21.64
N SER A 226 -1.15 16.11 -22.81
CA SER A 226 -0.75 16.88 -24.00
C SER A 226 -0.82 18.40 -23.77
N VAL A 227 0.26 19.01 -23.25
CA VAL A 227 0.31 20.46 -22.92
C VAL A 227 0.18 21.38 -24.12
N ASN A 228 0.46 20.86 -25.32
CA ASN A 228 0.38 21.60 -26.58
C ASN A 228 -1.08 21.93 -26.98
N LEU A 229 -2.07 21.33 -26.31
CA LEU A 229 -3.50 21.59 -26.55
C LEU A 229 -4.07 22.60 -25.55
N PRO A 230 -5.05 23.43 -25.94
CA PRO A 230 -5.83 24.24 -25.00
C PRO A 230 -6.46 23.38 -23.90
N LEU A 231 -6.54 23.90 -22.66
CA LEU A 231 -7.03 23.14 -21.50
C LEU A 231 -8.45 22.57 -21.71
N GLU A 232 -9.32 23.28 -22.43
CA GLU A 232 -10.65 22.78 -22.77
C GLU A 232 -10.58 21.48 -23.58
N GLN A 233 -9.71 21.41 -24.59
CA GLN A 233 -9.50 20.21 -25.39
C GLN A 233 -8.86 19.10 -24.54
N ARG A 234 -7.88 19.46 -23.69
CA ARG A 234 -7.25 18.52 -22.74
C ARG A 234 -8.27 17.85 -21.81
N LEU A 235 -9.32 18.56 -21.40
CA LEU A 235 -10.38 18.06 -20.53
C LEU A 235 -11.49 17.30 -21.29
N ALA A 236 -11.55 17.37 -22.62
CA ALA A 236 -12.69 16.88 -23.39
C ALA A 236 -12.96 15.38 -23.21
N SER A 237 -11.92 14.53 -23.35
CA SER A 237 -12.11 13.08 -23.17
C SER A 237 -12.43 12.70 -21.74
N LEU A 238 -11.83 13.37 -20.75
CA LEU A 238 -12.20 13.19 -19.34
C LEU A 238 -13.66 13.61 -19.07
N ASN A 239 -14.14 14.67 -19.72
CA ASN A 239 -15.54 15.08 -19.63
C ASN A 239 -16.52 14.07 -20.24
N LYS A 240 -16.11 13.28 -21.25
CA LYS A 240 -16.90 12.13 -21.74
C LYS A 240 -17.07 11.07 -20.64
N TRP A 241 -16.06 10.83 -19.82
CA TRP A 241 -16.14 9.92 -18.65
C TRP A 241 -17.10 10.45 -17.59
N PHE A 242 -17.02 11.75 -17.26
CA PHE A 242 -17.99 12.37 -16.35
C PHE A 242 -19.43 12.26 -16.88
N ALA A 243 -19.66 12.51 -18.17
CA ALA A 243 -20.97 12.41 -18.79
C ALA A 243 -21.57 10.99 -18.69
N LYS A 244 -20.77 9.93 -18.95
CA LYS A 244 -21.19 8.51 -18.79
C LYS A 244 -21.69 8.18 -17.38
N ARG A 245 -21.29 8.95 -16.37
CA ARG A 245 -21.69 8.79 -14.97
C ARG A 245 -22.69 9.85 -14.50
N LYS A 246 -23.26 10.66 -15.41
CA LYS A 246 -24.15 11.79 -15.08
C LYS A 246 -23.50 12.78 -14.11
N LEU A 247 -22.21 13.02 -14.30
CA LEU A 247 -21.42 14.00 -13.59
C LEU A 247 -21.24 15.24 -14.46
N VAL A 248 -21.15 16.41 -13.84
CA VAL A 248 -20.93 17.66 -14.57
C VAL A 248 -19.51 17.77 -15.13
N PRO A 249 -19.33 18.43 -16.28
CA PRO A 249 -18.01 18.57 -16.87
C PRO A 249 -17.13 19.53 -16.07
N LEU A 250 -15.83 19.29 -16.15
CA LEU A 250 -14.77 20.22 -15.79
C LEU A 250 -14.67 21.31 -16.86
N LEU A 251 -14.52 22.55 -16.41
CA LEU A 251 -14.34 23.73 -17.25
C LEU A 251 -13.03 24.45 -16.86
N PRO A 252 -12.31 25.03 -17.82
CA PRO A 252 -11.07 25.76 -17.54
C PRO A 252 -11.32 27.10 -16.82
N VAL A 253 -10.31 27.53 -16.07
CA VAL A 253 -10.21 28.87 -15.46
C VAL A 253 -8.82 29.44 -15.77
N GLU A 254 -8.76 30.46 -16.63
CA GLU A 254 -7.51 30.98 -17.18
C GLU A 254 -6.61 31.67 -16.14
N SER A 255 -7.20 32.42 -15.18
CA SER A 255 -6.46 33.22 -14.20
C SER A 255 -5.85 32.42 -13.02
N ARG A 256 -5.75 31.09 -13.13
CA ARG A 256 -5.29 30.21 -12.04
C ARG A 256 -4.24 29.20 -12.51
N SER A 257 -3.51 28.62 -11.57
CA SER A 257 -2.51 27.55 -11.80
C SER A 257 -2.99 26.19 -11.27
N GLY A 258 -2.42 25.09 -11.79
CA GLY A 258 -2.68 23.72 -11.35
C GLY A 258 -4.15 23.36 -11.20
N LEU A 259 -4.49 22.71 -10.07
CA LEU A 259 -5.87 22.42 -9.66
C LEU A 259 -6.76 23.67 -9.53
N GLY A 260 -6.16 24.86 -9.36
CA GLY A 260 -6.85 26.13 -9.42
C GLY A 260 -7.59 26.35 -10.76
N ARG A 261 -7.08 25.78 -11.86
CA ARG A 261 -7.66 25.88 -13.21
C ARG A 261 -8.96 25.11 -13.38
N LEU A 262 -9.35 24.27 -12.42
CA LEU A 262 -10.58 23.50 -12.47
C LEU A 262 -11.76 24.25 -11.84
N LYS A 263 -12.87 24.30 -12.59
CA LYS A 263 -14.21 24.60 -12.06
C LYS A 263 -15.23 23.66 -12.69
N THR A 264 -16.44 23.68 -12.17
CA THR A 264 -17.61 23.08 -12.81
C THR A 264 -18.74 24.09 -12.82
N ARG A 265 -19.81 23.81 -13.58
CA ARG A 265 -21.10 24.46 -13.30
C ARG A 265 -21.59 24.10 -11.89
N ARG A 266 -22.36 25.00 -11.26
CA ARG A 266 -23.03 24.68 -9.99
C ARG A 266 -24.10 23.62 -10.22
N VAL A 267 -24.19 22.68 -9.29
CA VAL A 267 -25.18 21.61 -9.28
C VAL A 267 -25.74 21.51 -7.88
N ARG A 268 -27.03 21.23 -7.77
CA ARG A 268 -27.66 20.90 -6.48
C ARG A 268 -28.25 19.52 -6.57
N THR A 269 -28.07 18.73 -5.52
CA THR A 269 -28.79 17.47 -5.38
C THR A 269 -30.29 17.72 -5.28
N LYS A 270 -31.11 16.72 -5.65
CA LYS A 270 -32.56 16.78 -5.44
C LYS A 270 -32.87 16.81 -3.95
N VAL A 271 -33.78 17.69 -3.51
CA VAL A 271 -34.22 17.77 -2.12
C VAL A 271 -34.83 16.43 -1.70
N ARG A 272 -34.49 15.96 -0.50
CA ARG A 272 -34.95 14.70 0.08
C ARG A 272 -35.46 14.96 1.50
N ARG A 273 -36.44 14.18 1.94
CA ARG A 273 -37.05 14.31 3.28
C ARG A 273 -36.02 14.21 4.41
N ARG A 274 -34.97 13.41 4.22
CA ARG A 274 -33.81 13.34 5.11
C ARG A 274 -32.56 13.69 4.33
N MET A 275 -31.91 14.77 4.75
CA MET A 275 -30.58 15.17 4.27
C MET A 275 -29.64 15.20 5.47
N PRO A 276 -29.00 14.07 5.84
CA PRO A 276 -28.05 14.06 6.95
C PRO A 276 -26.94 15.11 6.76
N LEU A 277 -26.55 15.73 7.87
CA LEU A 277 -25.39 16.62 7.90
C LEU A 277 -24.12 15.79 7.68
N VAL A 278 -23.26 16.28 6.78
CA VAL A 278 -21.92 15.74 6.56
C VAL A 278 -20.90 16.70 7.14
N SER A 279 -20.03 16.21 8.04
CA SER A 279 -18.88 16.98 8.50
C SER A 279 -17.65 16.65 7.65
N VAL A 280 -17.06 17.65 7.02
CA VAL A 280 -15.81 17.53 6.27
C VAL A 280 -14.69 18.12 7.11
N VAL A 281 -13.77 17.27 7.55
CA VAL A 281 -12.60 17.68 8.33
C VAL A 281 -11.41 17.90 7.39
N VAL A 282 -10.82 19.09 7.46
CA VAL A 282 -9.67 19.50 6.63
C VAL A 282 -8.47 19.77 7.54
N PRO A 283 -7.56 18.79 7.74
CA PRO A 283 -6.30 19.05 8.42
C PRO A 283 -5.44 19.96 7.52
N ALA A 284 -4.88 21.03 8.07
CA ALA A 284 -4.07 21.99 7.33
C ALA A 284 -2.79 22.33 8.09
N TYR A 285 -1.65 22.29 7.41
CA TYR A 285 -0.37 22.76 7.90
C TYR A 285 0.42 23.36 6.76
N ASN A 286 0.75 24.65 6.85
CA ASN A 286 1.48 25.39 5.82
C ASN A 286 0.89 25.24 4.40
N ALA A 287 -0.42 25.37 4.29
CA ALA A 287 -1.22 25.18 3.07
C ALA A 287 -1.66 26.50 2.42
N ALA A 288 -0.99 27.64 2.66
CA ALA A 288 -1.49 28.94 2.20
C ALA A 288 -1.65 29.02 0.67
N ALA A 289 -0.82 28.27 -0.09
CA ALA A 289 -0.87 28.21 -1.54
C ALA A 289 -2.09 27.43 -2.07
N THR A 290 -2.58 26.43 -1.32
CA THR A 290 -3.50 25.41 -1.83
C THR A 290 -4.85 25.39 -1.12
N ILE A 291 -4.95 25.87 0.13
CA ILE A 291 -6.18 25.81 0.95
C ILE A 291 -7.41 26.44 0.26
N ASN A 292 -7.21 27.50 -0.52
CA ASN A 292 -8.29 28.14 -1.27
C ASN A 292 -8.83 27.27 -2.42
N ILE A 293 -8.01 26.37 -2.98
CA ILE A 293 -8.41 25.40 -4.01
C ILE A 293 -9.34 24.37 -3.35
N ALA A 294 -8.91 23.77 -2.24
CA ALA A 294 -9.68 22.81 -1.47
C ALA A 294 -11.02 23.40 -1.02
N LEU A 295 -11.01 24.55 -0.33
CA LEU A 295 -12.21 25.21 0.18
C LEU A 295 -13.21 25.58 -0.92
N ARG A 296 -12.73 26.07 -2.07
CA ARG A 296 -13.61 26.37 -3.21
C ARG A 296 -14.31 25.11 -3.73
N SER A 297 -13.61 23.97 -3.79
CA SER A 297 -14.18 22.71 -4.26
C SER A 297 -15.18 22.11 -3.26
N LEU A 298 -14.92 22.27 -1.95
CA LEU A 298 -15.81 21.82 -0.87
C LEU A 298 -17.08 22.69 -0.77
N LEU A 299 -16.97 24.00 -0.92
CA LEU A 299 -18.12 24.90 -0.93
C LEU A 299 -18.98 24.76 -2.19
N ALA A 300 -18.43 24.18 -3.25
CA ALA A 300 -19.16 23.88 -4.49
C ALA A 300 -19.90 22.54 -4.45
N GLN A 301 -19.83 21.77 -3.34
CA GLN A 301 -20.48 20.47 -3.26
C GLN A 301 -22.01 20.59 -3.44
N SER A 302 -22.55 19.65 -4.22
CA SER A 302 -23.96 19.55 -4.59
C SER A 302 -24.85 19.08 -3.45
N TRP A 303 -24.27 18.38 -2.46
CA TRP A 303 -24.94 18.09 -1.20
C TRP A 303 -24.96 19.34 -0.32
N PRO A 304 -26.15 19.90 0.01
CA PRO A 304 -26.22 21.22 0.63
C PRO A 304 -25.98 21.19 2.14
N ASN A 305 -26.29 20.08 2.81
CA ASN A 305 -26.19 19.97 4.27
C ASN A 305 -24.79 19.48 4.68
N ILE A 306 -23.83 20.39 4.59
CA ILE A 306 -22.43 20.15 4.98
C ILE A 306 -21.97 21.18 5.99
N GLU A 307 -21.02 20.78 6.82
CA GLU A 307 -20.13 21.68 7.54
C GLU A 307 -18.68 21.34 7.20
N ILE A 308 -17.82 22.36 7.17
CA ILE A 308 -16.41 22.25 6.84
C ILE A 308 -15.63 22.73 8.07
N ILE A 309 -14.79 21.85 8.60
CA ILE A 309 -14.00 22.08 9.81
C ILE A 309 -12.55 22.04 9.40
N VAL A 310 -11.94 23.22 9.22
CA VAL A 310 -10.50 23.30 9.01
C VAL A 310 -9.82 23.25 10.37
N VAL A 311 -8.87 22.34 10.53
CA VAL A 311 -8.00 22.28 11.70
C VAL A 311 -6.61 22.70 11.27
N ASP A 312 -6.23 23.93 11.62
CA ASP A 312 -4.91 24.48 11.40
C ASP A 312 -3.95 23.94 12.48
N ASP A 313 -3.01 23.09 12.07
CA ASP A 313 -2.07 22.39 12.94
C ASP A 313 -0.84 23.25 13.24
N ALA A 314 -1.10 24.48 13.71
CA ALA A 314 -0.11 25.52 13.99
C ALA A 314 0.73 25.91 12.75
N SER A 315 0.08 26.26 11.65
CA SER A 315 0.79 26.78 10.47
C SER A 315 1.55 28.07 10.79
N THR A 316 2.74 28.20 10.21
CA THR A 316 3.59 29.39 10.31
C THR A 316 3.40 30.34 9.13
N ASP A 317 2.64 29.94 8.12
CA ASP A 317 2.35 30.72 6.92
C ASP A 317 0.98 31.44 6.99
N GLY A 318 0.48 31.90 5.83
CA GLY A 318 -0.82 32.57 5.72
C GLY A 318 -2.06 31.67 5.80
N THR A 319 -1.94 30.38 6.13
CA THR A 319 -3.06 29.40 6.07
C THR A 319 -4.24 29.83 6.93
N ALA A 320 -4.03 30.01 8.24
CA ALA A 320 -5.09 30.39 9.18
C ALA A 320 -5.82 31.67 8.75
N LYS A 321 -5.06 32.72 8.37
CA LYS A 321 -5.61 34.02 7.92
C LYS A 321 -6.54 33.87 6.71
N ARG A 322 -6.18 33.01 5.74
CA ARG A 322 -7.01 32.74 4.55
C ARG A 322 -8.32 32.05 4.93
N VAL A 323 -8.27 31.09 5.84
CA VAL A 323 -9.45 30.38 6.31
C VAL A 323 -10.36 31.28 7.14
N GLU A 324 -9.81 32.07 8.08
CA GLU A 324 -10.57 33.04 8.88
C GLU A 324 -11.33 34.02 7.99
N LYS A 325 -10.65 34.60 6.99
CA LYS A 325 -11.28 35.50 6.02
C LYS A 325 -12.45 34.83 5.30
N LYS A 326 -12.31 33.56 4.93
CA LYS A 326 -13.36 32.81 4.23
C LYS A 326 -14.51 32.41 5.16
N ALA A 327 -14.21 32.01 6.40
CA ALA A 327 -15.19 31.62 7.41
C ALA A 327 -16.14 32.77 7.79
N ARG A 328 -15.65 34.02 7.80
CA ARG A 328 -16.50 35.21 7.99
C ARG A 328 -17.61 35.36 6.92
N LEU A 329 -17.42 34.76 5.75
CA LEU A 329 -18.35 34.86 4.62
C LEU A 329 -19.19 33.58 4.41
N GLU A 330 -18.83 32.48 5.07
CA GLU A 330 -19.40 31.14 4.81
C GLU A 330 -19.77 30.49 6.14
N SER A 331 -21.06 30.52 6.51
CA SER A 331 -21.56 29.99 7.79
C SER A 331 -21.31 28.49 7.99
N LYS A 332 -21.03 27.75 6.92
CA LYS A 332 -20.70 26.32 6.94
C LYS A 332 -19.23 26.05 7.27
N LEU A 333 -18.36 27.07 7.23
CA LEU A 333 -16.91 26.92 7.42
C LEU A 333 -16.50 27.43 8.80
N ARG A 334 -15.79 26.58 9.56
CA ARG A 334 -15.15 26.96 10.82
C ARG A 334 -13.68 26.58 10.84
N LEU A 335 -12.92 27.35 11.60
CA LEU A 335 -11.49 27.12 11.86
C LEU A 335 -11.29 26.72 13.33
N ILE A 336 -10.49 25.68 13.54
CA ILE A 336 -9.91 25.31 14.83
C ILE A 336 -8.40 25.43 14.69
N ARG A 337 -7.71 26.00 15.68
CA ARG A 337 -6.26 26.19 15.66
C ARG A 337 -5.62 25.42 16.79
N HIS A 338 -4.57 24.66 16.48
CA HIS A 338 -3.67 24.13 17.50
C HIS A 338 -2.62 25.18 17.89
N GLU A 339 -2.14 25.10 19.13
CA GLU A 339 -1.04 25.93 19.63
C GLU A 339 0.32 25.48 19.09
N LYS A 340 0.48 24.17 18.86
CA LYS A 340 1.68 23.54 18.32
C LYS A 340 1.29 22.49 17.30
N ASN A 341 2.20 22.20 16.36
CA ASN A 341 2.01 21.13 15.39
C ASN A 341 1.97 19.77 16.09
N LYS A 342 0.90 19.00 15.86
CA LYS A 342 0.66 17.67 16.44
C LYS A 342 0.58 16.57 15.37
N GLY A 343 0.67 16.92 14.10
CA GLY A 343 0.57 16.00 12.96
C GLY A 343 -0.85 15.86 12.41
N ALA A 344 -0.92 15.39 11.16
CA ALA A 344 -2.14 15.34 10.37
C ALA A 344 -3.28 14.52 11.02
N TYR A 345 -2.99 13.34 11.59
CA TYR A 345 -4.03 12.53 12.23
C TYR A 345 -4.51 13.12 13.56
N SER A 346 -3.64 13.82 14.32
CA SER A 346 -4.09 14.57 15.50
C SER A 346 -5.02 15.72 15.11
N ALA A 347 -4.70 16.44 14.02
CA ALA A 347 -5.59 17.46 13.46
C ALA A 347 -6.93 16.88 12.97
N ARG A 348 -6.91 15.71 12.29
CA ARG A 348 -8.13 14.97 11.92
C ARG A 348 -8.96 14.64 13.17
N ASN A 349 -8.34 14.08 14.21
CA ASN A 349 -8.99 13.71 15.48
C ASN A 349 -9.64 14.91 16.18
N THR A 350 -8.98 16.07 16.22
CA THR A 350 -9.57 17.32 16.71
C THR A 350 -10.83 17.69 15.92
N GLY A 351 -10.77 17.60 14.58
CA GLY A 351 -11.90 17.91 13.72
C GLY A 351 -13.08 16.94 13.89
N ILE A 352 -12.82 15.65 14.07
CA ILE A 352 -13.85 14.62 14.28
C ILE A 352 -14.54 14.82 15.62
N LYS A 353 -13.78 15.11 16.69
CA LYS A 353 -14.36 15.45 18.00
C LYS A 353 -15.29 16.66 17.91
N ALA A 354 -14.94 17.63 17.06
CA ALA A 354 -15.76 18.83 16.84
C ALA A 354 -16.93 18.63 15.87
N ALA A 355 -16.93 17.56 15.07
CA ALA A 355 -17.93 17.27 14.05
C ALA A 355 -19.32 17.03 14.65
N LYS A 356 -20.38 17.41 13.93
CA LYS A 356 -21.79 17.22 14.32
C LYS A 356 -22.59 16.36 13.33
N GLY A 357 -22.00 16.04 12.18
CA GLY A 357 -22.63 15.30 11.10
C GLY A 357 -22.92 13.85 11.47
N ALA A 358 -23.99 13.32 10.89
CA ALA A 358 -24.29 11.89 10.92
C ALA A 358 -23.27 11.10 10.08
N PHE A 359 -22.70 11.74 9.06
CA PHE A 359 -21.57 11.25 8.30
C PHE A 359 -20.38 12.19 8.46
N VAL A 360 -19.19 11.62 8.56
CA VAL A 360 -17.95 12.38 8.70
C VAL A 360 -16.97 11.89 7.65
N THR A 361 -16.26 12.81 7.02
CA THR A 361 -15.19 12.50 6.07
C THR A 361 -14.03 13.48 6.25
N VAL A 362 -12.89 13.14 5.67
CA VAL A 362 -11.72 14.01 5.62
C VAL A 362 -11.51 14.54 4.22
N HIS A 363 -10.73 15.60 4.08
CA HIS A 363 -10.26 16.12 2.80
C HIS A 363 -8.93 16.83 3.02
N ASP A 364 -7.90 16.50 2.24
CA ASP A 364 -6.58 17.11 2.40
C ASP A 364 -6.59 18.57 1.91
N SER A 365 -5.79 19.44 2.53
CA SER A 365 -5.84 20.89 2.32
C SER A 365 -5.40 21.36 0.92
N ASP A 366 -4.81 20.46 0.14
CA ASP A 366 -4.19 20.69 -1.16
C ASP A 366 -4.90 20.02 -2.34
N ASP A 367 -5.87 19.16 -2.07
CA ASP A 367 -6.62 18.43 -3.08
C ASP A 367 -7.81 19.23 -3.66
N TRP A 368 -8.37 18.73 -4.76
CA TRP A 368 -9.61 19.23 -5.34
C TRP A 368 -10.67 18.12 -5.43
N SER A 369 -11.90 18.40 -5.00
CA SER A 369 -13.01 17.43 -5.11
C SER A 369 -14.06 17.84 -6.12
N HIS A 370 -14.52 16.87 -6.91
CA HIS A 370 -15.64 17.05 -7.82
C HIS A 370 -16.92 17.43 -7.04
N PRO A 371 -17.75 18.38 -7.50
CA PRO A 371 -18.95 18.87 -6.80
C PRO A 371 -19.95 17.78 -6.39
N GLN A 372 -19.96 16.67 -7.11
CA GLN A 372 -20.88 15.55 -6.84
C GLN A 372 -20.24 14.44 -5.99
N LYS A 373 -19.01 14.62 -5.47
CA LYS A 373 -18.32 13.60 -4.67
C LYS A 373 -19.11 13.24 -3.40
N ILE A 374 -19.38 14.23 -2.54
CA ILE A 374 -20.10 14.00 -1.27
C ILE A 374 -21.49 13.44 -1.52
N GLU A 375 -22.21 13.95 -2.54
CA GLU A 375 -23.53 13.42 -2.91
C GLU A 375 -23.47 11.90 -3.21
N ARG A 376 -22.51 11.44 -4.01
CA ARG A 376 -22.39 10.01 -4.35
C ARG A 376 -22.11 9.13 -3.14
N GLN A 377 -21.25 9.60 -2.25
CA GLN A 377 -20.89 8.90 -1.01
C GLN A 377 -22.07 8.81 -0.03
N VAL A 378 -22.76 9.93 0.20
CA VAL A 378 -23.93 9.99 1.08
C VAL A 378 -25.05 9.11 0.57
N LEU A 379 -25.35 9.14 -0.74
CA LEU A 379 -26.41 8.33 -1.32
C LEU A 379 -26.14 6.84 -1.17
N ALA A 380 -24.89 6.42 -1.34
CA ALA A 380 -24.49 5.03 -1.13
C ALA A 380 -24.70 4.59 0.34
N LEU A 381 -24.32 5.41 1.32
CA LEU A 381 -24.58 5.13 2.75
C LEU A 381 -26.07 5.09 3.08
N ILE A 382 -26.90 5.93 2.44
CA ILE A 382 -28.35 5.92 2.67
C ILE A 382 -29.00 4.67 2.06
N GLN A 383 -28.53 4.23 0.90
CA GLN A 383 -29.10 3.10 0.16
C GLN A 383 -28.72 1.74 0.75
N HIS A 384 -27.57 1.65 1.42
CA HIS A 384 -27.04 0.40 1.94
C HIS A 384 -26.81 0.50 3.46
N ALA A 385 -27.76 0.00 4.24
CA ALA A 385 -27.71 0.09 5.71
C ALA A 385 -26.52 -0.67 6.32
N ASN A 386 -26.08 -1.76 5.69
CA ASN A 386 -24.92 -2.56 6.09
C ASN A 386 -23.56 -1.93 5.70
N VAL A 387 -23.57 -0.87 4.90
CA VAL A 387 -22.35 -0.12 4.56
C VAL A 387 -22.10 0.90 5.66
N MET A 388 -20.93 0.81 6.29
CA MET A 388 -20.49 1.68 7.38
C MET A 388 -19.58 2.81 6.89
N ALA A 389 -18.95 2.62 5.73
CA ALA A 389 -18.09 3.61 5.11
C ALA A 389 -18.18 3.59 3.58
N THR A 390 -17.88 4.72 2.95
CA THR A 390 -17.68 4.81 1.51
C THR A 390 -16.35 5.47 1.18
N GLN A 391 -15.78 5.11 0.03
CA GLN A 391 -14.53 5.68 -0.47
C GLN A 391 -14.67 6.04 -1.96
N SER A 392 -14.16 7.20 -2.34
CA SER A 392 -14.08 7.64 -3.73
C SER A 392 -12.71 7.38 -4.34
N PHE A 393 -12.53 7.69 -5.62
CA PHE A 393 -11.25 7.57 -6.33
C PHE A 393 -10.73 8.93 -6.75
N TRP A 394 -9.41 9.02 -6.87
CA TRP A 394 -8.71 10.21 -7.35
C TRP A 394 -7.78 9.89 -8.52
N VAL A 395 -7.33 10.94 -9.21
CA VAL A 395 -6.14 10.92 -10.06
C VAL A 395 -5.11 11.85 -9.43
N ARG A 396 -3.84 11.43 -9.39
CA ARG A 396 -2.74 12.29 -8.97
C ARG A 396 -2.34 13.24 -10.08
N VAL A 397 -2.09 14.49 -9.73
CA VAL A 397 -1.59 15.52 -10.64
C VAL A 397 -0.48 16.34 -10.02
N ASP A 398 0.37 16.95 -10.84
CA ASP A 398 1.32 17.95 -10.40
C ASP A 398 0.71 19.37 -10.31
N GLU A 399 1.54 20.35 -10.00
CA GLU A 399 1.19 21.77 -9.94
C GLU A 399 0.81 22.40 -11.31
N HIS A 400 1.01 21.68 -12.41
CA HIS A 400 0.65 22.07 -13.77
C HIS A 400 -0.57 21.31 -14.31
N LEU A 401 -1.22 20.50 -13.47
CA LEU A 401 -2.35 19.63 -13.84
C LEU A 401 -1.96 18.49 -14.80
N GLN A 402 -0.70 18.06 -14.80
CA GLN A 402 -0.27 16.85 -15.51
C GLN A 402 -0.74 15.61 -14.76
N PRO A 403 -1.33 14.60 -15.44
CA PRO A 403 -1.75 13.37 -14.80
C PRO A 403 -0.51 12.53 -14.46
N LEU A 404 -0.30 12.31 -13.17
CA LEU A 404 0.87 11.60 -12.69
C LEU A 404 0.63 10.10 -12.50
N GLY A 405 -0.60 9.72 -12.17
CA GLY A 405 -0.95 8.35 -11.76
C GLY A 405 -0.22 7.88 -10.48
N PRO A 406 -0.33 6.57 -10.15
CA PRO A 406 0.32 5.96 -9.01
C PRO A 406 1.84 6.13 -9.00
N TRP A 407 2.43 6.04 -7.81
CA TRP A 407 3.88 6.16 -7.61
C TRP A 407 4.69 4.98 -8.18
N HIS A 408 4.05 3.81 -8.33
CA HIS A 408 4.64 2.62 -8.95
C HIS A 408 4.08 2.42 -10.36
N LEU A 409 4.85 1.72 -11.20
CA LEU A 409 4.44 1.42 -12.56
C LEU A 409 3.29 0.41 -12.56
N CYS A 410 2.19 0.78 -13.20
CA CYS A 410 0.98 -0.02 -13.34
C CYS A 410 0.14 0.53 -14.51
N ALA A 411 -0.87 -0.22 -14.95
CA ALA A 411 -1.79 0.27 -15.98
C ALA A 411 -2.78 1.32 -15.44
N ASP A 412 -3.10 1.27 -14.14
CA ASP A 412 -4.16 2.10 -13.56
C ASP A 412 -3.75 3.56 -13.35
N TRP A 413 -4.70 4.48 -13.54
CA TRP A 413 -4.57 5.91 -13.19
C TRP A 413 -5.39 6.30 -11.97
N LEU A 414 -6.44 5.53 -11.70
CA LEU A 414 -7.36 5.77 -10.60
C LEU A 414 -6.89 5.02 -9.36
N GLU A 415 -6.68 5.77 -8.29
CA GLU A 415 -6.36 5.20 -6.97
C GLU A 415 -7.54 5.42 -6.02
N PRO A 416 -7.85 4.47 -5.12
CA PRO A 416 -8.72 4.74 -3.99
C PRO A 416 -8.17 5.95 -3.22
N ASN A 417 -9.03 6.90 -2.90
CA ASN A 417 -8.67 8.13 -2.22
C ASN A 417 -8.79 7.92 -0.69
N PRO A 418 -7.68 7.79 0.07
CA PRO A 418 -7.73 7.62 1.53
C PRO A 418 -8.27 8.88 2.23
N ALA A 419 -8.01 10.05 1.67
CA ALA A 419 -8.57 11.34 2.09
C ALA A 419 -10.02 11.55 1.62
N SER A 420 -10.78 10.47 1.40
CA SER A 420 -12.21 10.51 1.11
C SER A 420 -13.03 9.48 1.85
N VAL A 421 -12.46 8.71 2.76
CA VAL A 421 -13.24 7.74 3.55
C VAL A 421 -14.31 8.52 4.31
N MET A 422 -15.58 8.26 3.97
CA MET A 422 -16.75 8.86 4.62
C MET A 422 -17.42 7.77 5.43
N VAL A 423 -17.54 7.98 6.73
CA VAL A 423 -18.04 6.98 7.67
C VAL A 423 -19.30 7.45 8.37
N ARG A 424 -20.12 6.50 8.81
CA ARG A 424 -21.15 6.76 9.82
C ARG A 424 -20.46 7.20 11.10
N ARG A 425 -21.02 8.22 11.76
CA ARG A 425 -20.45 8.75 13.01
C ARG A 425 -20.23 7.67 14.06
N GLU A 426 -21.19 6.75 14.20
CA GLU A 426 -21.15 5.63 15.16
C GLU A 426 -19.91 4.74 15.01
N VAL A 427 -19.26 4.72 13.84
CA VAL A 427 -17.99 3.99 13.65
C VAL A 427 -16.91 4.53 14.59
N PHE A 428 -16.86 5.84 14.85
CA PHE A 428 -15.89 6.41 15.79
C PHE A 428 -16.23 6.09 17.25
N ASP A 429 -17.52 5.92 17.56
CA ASP A 429 -17.96 5.54 18.89
C ASP A 429 -17.59 4.07 19.17
N THR A 430 -17.69 3.20 18.15
CA THR A 430 -17.35 1.77 18.26
C THR A 430 -15.85 1.50 18.16
N LEU A 431 -15.15 2.11 17.20
CA LEU A 431 -13.75 1.78 16.89
C LEU A 431 -12.76 2.82 17.42
N GLY A 432 -13.22 3.95 17.94
CA GLY A 432 -12.33 5.05 18.31
C GLY A 432 -11.78 5.80 17.08
N LEU A 433 -10.73 6.59 17.32
CA LEU A 433 -10.23 7.59 16.36
C LEU A 433 -9.11 7.05 15.47
N TRP A 434 -8.46 7.91 14.68
CA TRP A 434 -7.20 7.55 14.03
C TRP A 434 -6.07 7.49 15.05
N ASP A 435 -5.11 6.58 14.83
CA ASP A 435 -3.84 6.60 15.56
C ASP A 435 -3.06 7.89 15.23
N GLU A 436 -2.49 8.53 16.25
CA GLU A 436 -1.75 9.78 16.14
C GLU A 436 -0.27 9.52 15.79
N VAL A 437 -0.05 8.99 14.59
CA VAL A 437 1.27 8.78 13.97
C VAL A 437 1.53 9.78 12.83
N ALA A 438 2.69 9.70 12.17
CA ALA A 438 3.01 10.55 11.03
C ALA A 438 2.39 10.04 9.72
N VAL A 439 2.36 8.71 9.52
CA VAL A 439 1.85 8.08 8.29
C VAL A 439 1.12 6.76 8.54
N ALA A 440 0.24 6.40 7.59
CA ALA A 440 -0.45 5.11 7.44
C ALA A 440 -1.59 4.80 8.42
N ALA A 441 -1.99 5.73 9.29
CA ALA A 441 -3.16 5.51 10.15
C ALA A 441 -4.49 5.49 9.37
N ASP A 442 -4.53 6.03 8.14
CA ASP A 442 -5.67 5.92 7.23
C ASP A 442 -5.92 4.47 6.79
N ASN A 443 -4.86 3.76 6.40
CA ASN A 443 -4.94 2.33 6.10
C ASN A 443 -5.33 1.53 7.36
N GLU A 444 -4.69 1.82 8.49
CA GLU A 444 -4.98 1.18 9.78
C GLU A 444 -6.46 1.30 10.17
N PHE A 445 -7.03 2.50 10.05
CA PHE A 445 -8.44 2.76 10.38
C PHE A 445 -9.39 1.96 9.47
N VAL A 446 -9.11 1.91 8.16
CA VAL A 446 -9.90 1.11 7.21
C VAL A 446 -9.80 -0.38 7.54
N GLU A 447 -8.62 -0.88 7.87
CA GLU A 447 -8.41 -2.29 8.22
C GLU A 447 -9.14 -2.66 9.53
N ARG A 448 -9.17 -1.76 10.51
CA ARG A 448 -10.00 -1.94 11.72
C ARG A 448 -11.48 -1.98 11.41
N LEU A 449 -11.96 -1.06 10.58
CA LEU A 449 -13.35 -1.04 10.12
C LEU A 449 -13.72 -2.36 9.47
N GLN A 450 -12.88 -2.87 8.58
CA GLN A 450 -13.12 -4.14 7.88
C GLN A 450 -12.98 -5.36 8.80
N LYS A 451 -12.07 -5.33 9.79
CA LYS A 451 -11.96 -6.39 10.81
C LYS A 451 -13.24 -6.52 11.63
N HIS A 452 -13.85 -5.41 12.02
CA HIS A 452 -15.04 -5.43 12.88
C HIS A 452 -16.36 -5.60 12.09
N TYR A 453 -16.54 -4.86 11.01
CA TYR A 453 -17.81 -4.84 10.24
C TYR A 453 -17.79 -5.72 8.98
N GLY A 454 -16.65 -6.30 8.61
CA GLY A 454 -16.45 -7.04 7.37
C GLY A 454 -15.99 -6.17 6.20
N THR A 455 -15.41 -6.80 5.17
CA THR A 455 -14.85 -6.09 4.01
C THR A 455 -15.90 -5.34 3.20
N GLU A 456 -17.13 -5.87 3.14
CA GLU A 456 -18.27 -5.28 2.42
C GLU A 456 -18.84 -4.03 3.12
N ALA A 457 -18.42 -3.73 4.35
CA ALA A 457 -18.82 -2.52 5.06
C ALA A 457 -18.20 -1.24 4.47
N LEU A 458 -17.15 -1.37 3.64
CA LEU A 458 -16.55 -0.26 2.89
C LEU A 458 -16.95 -0.35 1.41
N LEU A 459 -17.80 0.57 0.97
CA LEU A 459 -18.24 0.63 -0.42
C LEU A 459 -17.45 1.67 -1.24
N LYS A 460 -16.85 1.20 -2.32
CA LYS A 460 -16.15 2.02 -3.31
C LYS A 460 -17.14 2.66 -4.29
N VAL A 461 -17.28 4.00 -4.24
CA VAL A 461 -18.27 4.72 -5.07
C VAL A 461 -17.65 5.24 -6.35
N ALA A 462 -18.37 5.05 -7.48
CA ALA A 462 -17.98 5.52 -8.81
C ALA A 462 -16.51 5.18 -9.15
N ALA A 463 -16.14 3.92 -8.95
CA ALA A 463 -14.74 3.45 -8.98
C ALA A 463 -14.01 3.62 -10.32
N ASP A 464 -14.72 4.02 -11.38
CA ASP A 464 -14.20 4.16 -12.73
C ASP A 464 -14.08 5.63 -13.19
N VAL A 465 -14.27 6.60 -12.29
CA VAL A 465 -14.16 8.04 -12.60
C VAL A 465 -13.54 8.81 -11.43
N PRO A 466 -12.63 9.78 -11.67
CA PRO A 466 -12.01 10.52 -10.59
C PRO A 466 -12.99 11.53 -9.99
N LEU A 467 -13.43 11.28 -8.76
CA LEU A 467 -14.23 12.25 -8.01
C LEU A 467 -13.36 13.24 -7.22
N ALA A 468 -12.03 13.10 -7.30
CA ALA A 468 -11.08 14.05 -6.78
C ALA A 468 -9.79 14.05 -7.62
N PHE A 469 -9.00 15.11 -7.49
CA PHE A 469 -7.63 15.17 -7.99
C PHE A 469 -6.71 15.46 -6.80
N SER A 470 -5.68 14.63 -6.66
CA SER A 470 -4.69 14.79 -5.59
C SER A 470 -3.48 15.53 -6.08
N LEU A 471 -3.05 16.55 -5.34
CA LEU A 471 -1.85 17.28 -5.70
C LEU A 471 -0.60 16.56 -5.19
N VAL A 472 0.37 16.34 -6.07
CA VAL A 472 1.69 15.84 -5.71
C VAL A 472 2.69 16.98 -5.76
N GLN A 473 3.28 17.30 -4.60
CA GLN A 473 4.32 18.32 -4.49
C GLN A 473 5.57 17.70 -3.85
N ALA A 474 6.75 18.21 -4.19
CA ALA A 474 8.01 17.72 -3.63
C ALA A 474 8.05 17.78 -2.08
N ALA A 475 7.36 18.75 -1.49
CA ALA A 475 7.30 18.93 -0.04
C ALA A 475 6.32 17.99 0.69
N SER A 476 5.45 17.26 -0.04
CA SER A 476 4.43 16.39 0.56
C SER A 476 5.07 15.28 1.40
N LEU A 477 4.45 14.90 2.52
CA LEU A 477 4.95 13.82 3.40
C LEU A 477 5.13 12.49 2.66
N THR A 478 4.28 12.23 1.68
CA THR A 478 4.34 11.03 0.82
C THR A 478 5.50 11.05 -0.16
N GLN A 479 6.22 12.17 -0.31
CA GLN A 479 7.39 12.31 -1.18
C GLN A 479 8.72 12.29 -0.42
N ARG A 480 8.72 12.45 0.92
CA ARG A 480 9.93 12.33 1.74
C ARG A 480 10.41 10.89 1.79
N LYS A 481 11.72 10.65 1.59
CA LYS A 481 12.30 9.30 1.50
C LYS A 481 11.88 8.34 2.62
N THR A 482 11.85 8.82 3.87
CA THR A 482 11.56 8.01 5.07
C THR A 482 10.08 7.68 5.27
N THR A 483 9.18 8.50 4.73
CA THR A 483 7.72 8.36 4.89
C THR A 483 7.00 8.10 3.56
N HIS A 484 7.75 7.96 2.47
CA HIS A 484 7.25 7.67 1.14
C HIS A 484 6.39 6.41 1.13
N VAL A 485 5.38 6.36 0.26
CA VAL A 485 4.43 5.22 0.20
C VAL A 485 5.15 3.89 -0.03
N ARG A 486 6.21 3.88 -0.85
CA ARG A 486 7.10 2.72 -1.08
C ARG A 486 7.66 2.04 0.18
N THR A 487 7.73 2.76 1.30
CA THR A 487 8.18 2.17 2.58
C THR A 487 7.19 1.13 3.14
N ILE A 488 6.06 0.91 2.47
CA ILE A 488 5.15 -0.20 2.71
C ILE A 488 5.80 -1.57 2.44
N HIS A 489 6.83 -1.62 1.57
CA HIS A 489 7.57 -2.85 1.29
C HIS A 489 8.73 -3.08 2.26
N CYS A 490 9.38 -2.00 2.70
CA CYS A 490 10.44 -2.02 3.70
C CYS A 490 10.58 -0.63 4.33
N GLY A 491 10.63 -0.55 5.66
CA GLY A 491 10.74 0.70 6.40
C GLY A 491 9.55 0.99 7.31
N VAL A 492 9.28 2.30 7.53
CA VAL A 492 8.36 2.76 8.57
C VAL A 492 6.92 2.25 8.38
N ARG A 493 6.38 2.29 7.15
CA ARG A 493 5.00 1.87 6.87
C ARG A 493 4.87 0.35 6.95
N HIS A 494 5.87 -0.40 6.49
CA HIS A 494 5.93 -1.86 6.60
C HIS A 494 5.84 -2.31 8.06
N LEU A 495 6.73 -1.79 8.92
CA LEU A 495 6.74 -2.14 10.35
C LEU A 495 5.49 -1.66 11.09
N TYR A 496 4.99 -0.47 10.78
CA TYR A 496 3.77 0.04 11.40
C TYR A 496 2.56 -0.82 11.04
N HIS A 497 2.43 -1.23 9.76
CA HIS A 497 1.36 -2.12 9.32
C HIS A 497 1.44 -3.48 10.02
N GLN A 498 2.64 -4.05 10.18
CA GLN A 498 2.83 -5.29 10.94
C GLN A 498 2.40 -5.15 12.40
N ALA A 499 2.90 -4.13 13.11
CA ALA A 499 2.56 -3.90 14.51
C ALA A 499 1.04 -3.66 14.70
N ALA A 500 0.42 -2.88 13.81
CA ALA A 500 -1.01 -2.64 13.83
C ALA A 500 -1.82 -3.92 13.54
N SER A 501 -1.36 -4.77 12.62
CA SER A 501 -2.02 -6.06 12.34
C SER A 501 -1.91 -7.00 13.53
N TRP A 502 -0.71 -7.15 14.08
CA TRP A 502 -0.45 -7.96 15.28
C TRP A 502 -1.41 -7.61 16.43
N TRP A 503 -1.58 -6.31 16.71
CA TRP A 503 -2.48 -5.84 17.74
C TRP A 503 -3.95 -6.07 17.38
N ARG A 504 -4.37 -5.64 16.18
CA ARG A 504 -5.77 -5.71 15.73
C ARG A 504 -6.29 -7.14 15.66
N GLU A 505 -5.45 -8.10 15.29
CA GLU A 505 -5.83 -9.52 15.20
C GLU A 505 -6.13 -10.13 16.57
N ARG A 506 -5.53 -9.60 17.64
CA ARG A 506 -5.76 -9.99 19.04
C ARG A 506 -6.98 -9.32 19.69
N GLN A 507 -7.64 -8.38 18.99
CA GLN A 507 -8.83 -7.70 19.50
C GLN A 507 -10.11 -8.33 18.98
N VAL A 508 -11.12 -8.44 19.86
CA VAL A 508 -12.51 -8.72 19.44
C VAL A 508 -13.09 -7.48 18.73
N VAL A 509 -12.92 -6.31 19.35
CA VAL A 509 -13.24 -5.00 18.76
C VAL A 509 -11.99 -4.13 18.87
N PRO A 510 -11.33 -3.76 17.76
CA PRO A 510 -10.09 -3.01 17.81
C PRO A 510 -10.36 -1.52 18.05
N VAL A 511 -10.53 -1.14 19.32
CA VAL A 511 -10.81 0.26 19.71
C VAL A 511 -9.51 1.06 19.83
N MET A 512 -9.37 2.11 19.04
CA MET A 512 -8.24 3.05 19.09
C MET A 512 -8.57 4.21 20.04
N SER A 513 -8.11 4.10 21.29
CA SER A 513 -8.21 5.14 22.31
C SER A 513 -6.87 5.84 22.53
N ASN A 514 -6.86 7.17 22.39
CA ASN A 514 -5.68 8.01 22.64
C ASN A 514 -5.66 8.56 24.08
N GLN A 515 -6.38 7.95 25.03
CA GLN A 515 -6.47 8.42 26.42
C GLN A 515 -5.42 7.78 27.34
N SER A 516 -4.83 6.64 26.96
CA SER A 516 -3.81 5.95 27.75
C SER A 516 -2.43 6.60 27.60
N ALA A 517 -1.66 6.62 28.69
CA ALA A 517 -0.25 7.01 28.67
C ALA A 517 0.64 6.01 27.91
N ARG A 518 0.26 4.71 27.92
CA ARG A 518 0.92 3.65 27.15
C ARG A 518 0.18 3.46 25.82
N ARG A 519 0.93 3.45 24.71
CA ARG A 519 0.38 3.16 23.36
C ARG A 519 -0.21 1.76 23.31
N LEU A 520 -1.20 1.53 22.44
CA LEU A 520 -1.87 0.22 22.28
C LEU A 520 -1.01 -0.83 21.58
N PHE A 521 -0.03 -0.40 20.78
CA PHE A 521 0.95 -1.26 20.13
C PHE A 521 2.24 -0.49 19.81
N PRO A 522 3.37 -1.18 19.59
CA PRO A 522 4.65 -0.55 19.28
C PRO A 522 4.56 0.29 18.01
N THR A 523 5.28 1.41 17.99
CA THR A 523 5.36 2.26 16.80
C THR A 523 6.80 2.36 16.35
N PRO A 524 7.09 2.05 15.08
CA PRO A 524 8.45 2.16 14.58
C PRO A 524 8.95 3.59 14.73
N LEU A 525 10.24 3.73 15.04
CA LEU A 525 10.86 5.03 15.26
C LEU A 525 10.68 5.95 14.05
N GLY A 526 10.42 7.23 14.30
CA GLY A 526 10.14 8.21 13.25
C GLY A 526 8.69 8.24 12.76
N ASN A 527 7.83 7.26 13.11
CA ASN A 527 6.39 7.38 12.90
C ASN A 527 5.67 8.04 14.09
N HIS A 528 6.30 8.07 15.26
CA HIS A 528 5.82 8.81 16.41
C HIS A 528 6.27 10.28 16.33
N PRO A 529 5.45 11.28 16.72
CA PRO A 529 5.81 12.71 16.63
C PRO A 529 7.04 13.12 17.44
N GLN A 530 7.38 12.37 18.50
CA GLN A 530 8.53 12.61 19.35
C GLN A 530 9.31 11.29 19.55
N PRO A 531 10.21 10.90 18.64
CA PRO A 531 11.02 9.69 18.82
C PRO A 531 12.23 9.98 19.70
N CYS A 532 12.58 9.04 20.59
CA CYS A 532 13.91 9.03 21.22
C CYS A 532 14.94 8.64 20.16
N MET A 533 16.06 9.37 20.09
CA MET A 533 17.14 9.11 19.12
C MET A 533 18.45 8.66 19.79
N HIS A 534 18.44 8.52 21.13
CA HIS A 534 19.58 8.09 21.92
C HIS A 534 19.23 6.79 22.65
N TYR A 535 20.02 5.76 22.39
CA TYR A 535 19.86 4.44 23.00
C TYR A 535 21.19 4.01 23.60
N ASP A 536 21.14 3.18 24.63
CA ASP A 536 22.35 2.67 25.26
C ASP A 536 22.88 1.49 24.42
N ILE A 537 21.98 0.63 23.94
CA ILE A 537 22.32 -0.54 23.11
C ILE A 537 21.40 -0.62 21.88
N ALA A 538 21.99 -0.80 20.69
CA ALA A 538 21.28 -1.23 19.50
C ALA A 538 21.53 -2.71 19.20
N ILE A 539 20.48 -3.48 18.97
CA ILE A 539 20.56 -4.90 18.62
C ILE A 539 20.24 -5.08 17.14
N VAL A 540 21.20 -5.57 16.36
CA VAL A 540 21.02 -5.91 14.93
C VAL A 540 20.88 -7.42 14.80
N ALA A 541 19.69 -7.91 14.45
CA ALA A 541 19.40 -9.34 14.46
C ALA A 541 18.23 -9.73 13.53
N ASP A 542 18.18 -11.01 13.15
CA ASP A 542 16.98 -11.59 12.54
C ASP A 542 15.92 -11.75 13.63
N VAL A 543 14.88 -10.93 13.58
CA VAL A 543 13.82 -10.87 14.60
C VAL A 543 12.56 -11.63 14.18
N SER A 544 12.68 -12.48 13.16
CA SER A 544 11.57 -13.28 12.64
C SER A 544 11.40 -14.59 13.38
N ALA A 545 10.22 -15.20 13.22
CA ALA A 545 9.93 -16.53 13.75
C ALA A 545 10.78 -17.65 13.10
N ARG A 546 11.50 -17.35 12.02
CA ARG A 546 12.42 -18.30 11.36
C ARG A 546 13.83 -18.30 11.97
N ASN A 547 14.12 -17.39 12.88
CA ASN A 547 15.40 -17.36 13.59
C ASN A 547 15.46 -18.52 14.61
N PRO A 548 16.37 -19.51 14.44
CA PRO A 548 16.49 -20.62 15.39
C PRO A 548 16.96 -20.19 16.78
N GLU A 549 17.56 -18.99 16.89
CA GLU A 549 18.05 -18.39 18.14
C GLU A 549 17.10 -17.30 18.67
N LEU A 550 15.87 -17.21 18.17
CA LEU A 550 14.91 -16.16 18.56
C LEU A 550 14.72 -16.12 20.09
N LEU A 551 14.59 -17.28 20.75
CA LEU A 551 14.41 -17.34 22.19
C LEU A 551 15.61 -16.75 22.96
N GLN A 552 16.83 -17.02 22.49
CA GLN A 552 18.04 -16.45 23.08
C GLN A 552 18.08 -14.92 22.88
N LEU A 553 17.66 -14.45 21.71
CA LEU A 553 17.55 -13.03 21.40
C LEU A 553 16.53 -12.34 22.31
N LEU A 554 15.33 -12.90 22.47
CA LEU A 554 14.27 -12.38 23.34
C LEU A 554 14.75 -12.32 24.81
N ASN A 555 15.37 -13.39 25.32
CA ASN A 555 15.94 -13.43 26.67
C ASN A 555 17.03 -12.37 26.87
N THR A 556 17.87 -12.15 25.85
CA THR A 556 18.92 -11.13 25.89
C THR A 556 18.31 -9.73 25.96
N LEU A 557 17.32 -9.44 25.12
CA LEU A 557 16.61 -8.16 25.10
C LEU A 557 15.92 -7.88 26.44
N LEU A 558 15.19 -8.87 26.98
CA LEU A 558 14.51 -8.75 28.27
C LEU A 558 15.50 -8.48 29.42
N ARG A 559 16.61 -9.24 29.47
CA ARG A 559 17.67 -9.02 30.47
C ARG A 559 18.23 -7.60 30.40
N LEU A 560 18.58 -7.12 29.21
CA LEU A 560 19.13 -5.76 29.04
C LEU A 560 18.12 -4.69 29.49
N ARG A 561 16.82 -4.91 29.24
CA ARG A 561 15.77 -4.00 29.73
C ARG A 561 15.65 -4.01 31.25
N HIS A 562 15.69 -5.19 31.87
CA HIS A 562 15.68 -5.35 33.33
C HIS A 562 16.93 -4.75 34.01
N GLU A 563 18.08 -4.77 33.32
CA GLU A 563 19.31 -4.09 33.76
C GLU A 563 19.23 -2.55 33.60
N GLY A 564 18.16 -2.02 33.04
CA GLY A 564 17.90 -0.58 32.92
C GLY A 564 18.37 0.07 31.62
N TYR A 565 18.94 -0.70 30.68
CA TYR A 565 19.39 -0.16 29.39
C TYR A 565 18.20 0.24 28.51
N ARG A 566 18.31 1.36 27.80
CA ARG A 566 17.43 1.71 26.69
C ARG A 566 17.89 0.97 25.45
N VAL A 567 17.09 0.01 25.03
CA VAL A 567 17.39 -0.87 23.91
C VAL A 567 16.55 -0.50 22.69
N VAL A 568 17.19 -0.55 21.53
CA VAL A 568 16.50 -0.47 20.22
C VAL A 568 16.85 -1.71 19.41
N VAL A 569 15.85 -2.34 18.81
CA VAL A 569 16.02 -3.45 17.87
C VAL A 569 16.05 -2.91 16.45
N CYS A 570 17.00 -3.40 15.66
CA CYS A 570 17.22 -3.10 14.25
C CYS A 570 17.00 -4.40 13.47
N PRO A 571 15.77 -4.65 12.97
CA PRO A 571 15.45 -5.87 12.24
C PRO A 571 16.37 -6.10 11.05
N TRP A 572 16.88 -7.32 10.90
CA TRP A 572 17.80 -7.69 9.85
C TRP A 572 17.24 -8.81 8.98
N SER A 573 16.82 -8.45 7.76
CA SER A 573 16.30 -9.41 6.79
C SER A 573 17.39 -10.05 5.95
N ARG A 574 17.08 -11.20 5.37
CA ARG A 574 17.94 -11.98 4.49
C ARG A 574 17.34 -12.09 3.08
N PRO A 575 18.14 -12.00 2.01
CA PRO A 575 17.64 -12.05 0.63
C PRO A 575 17.18 -13.43 0.18
N ASP A 576 17.62 -14.50 0.84
CA ASP A 576 17.24 -15.89 0.57
C ASP A 576 15.91 -16.28 1.24
N ASP A 577 15.45 -15.53 2.26
CA ASP A 577 14.20 -15.81 2.98
C ASP A 577 13.37 -14.55 3.25
N PHE A 578 12.27 -14.41 2.52
CA PHE A 578 11.27 -13.34 2.68
C PHE A 578 10.69 -13.22 4.10
N ASN A 579 10.68 -14.31 4.87
CA ASN A 579 10.03 -14.36 6.18
C ASN A 579 10.80 -13.59 7.24
N THR A 580 12.10 -13.43 7.04
CA THR A 580 12.98 -12.65 7.90
C THR A 580 12.58 -11.17 8.00
N ARG A 581 11.67 -10.70 7.12
CA ARG A 581 11.15 -9.33 7.08
C ARG A 581 9.91 -9.12 7.95
N TRP A 582 9.32 -10.22 8.42
CA TRP A 582 8.18 -10.21 9.32
C TRP A 582 8.70 -10.45 10.73
N LEU A 583 8.39 -9.53 11.64
CA LEU A 583 8.76 -9.68 13.04
C LEU A 583 7.91 -10.78 13.66
N ALA A 584 8.52 -11.61 14.49
CA ALA A 584 7.78 -12.61 15.27
C ALA A 584 6.74 -11.94 16.17
N ASP A 585 5.62 -12.61 16.40
CA ASP A 585 4.58 -12.15 17.32
C ASP A 585 5.14 -11.91 18.74
N ASP A 586 5.99 -12.82 19.23
CA ASP A 586 6.68 -12.70 20.51
C ASP A 586 7.61 -11.47 20.57
N MET A 587 8.18 -11.06 19.42
CA MET A 587 8.99 -9.85 19.33
C MET A 587 8.12 -8.60 19.46
N TRP A 588 6.95 -8.57 18.82
CA TRP A 588 6.00 -7.45 18.97
C TRP A 588 5.48 -7.34 20.40
N GLU A 589 5.17 -8.48 21.03
CA GLU A 589 4.75 -8.55 22.42
C GLU A 589 5.85 -8.01 23.35
N LEU A 590 7.09 -8.49 23.22
CA LEU A 590 8.22 -7.99 24.00
C LEU A 590 8.44 -6.48 23.79
N CYS A 591 8.37 -6.00 22.54
CA CYS A 591 8.51 -4.56 22.26
C CYS A 591 7.40 -3.74 22.92
N HIS A 592 6.19 -4.30 22.99
CA HIS A 592 5.04 -3.64 23.60
C HIS A 592 5.16 -3.58 25.12
N GLU A 593 5.46 -4.71 25.77
CA GLU A 593 5.55 -4.85 27.23
C GLU A 593 6.76 -4.13 27.82
N GLU A 594 7.92 -4.30 27.20
CA GLU A 594 9.19 -3.76 27.74
C GLU A 594 9.55 -2.37 27.20
N GLY A 595 8.72 -1.82 26.31
CA GLY A 595 8.96 -0.53 25.67
C GLY A 595 10.23 -0.51 24.80
N ILE A 596 10.55 -1.63 24.15
CA ILE A 596 11.70 -1.73 23.23
C ILE A 596 11.32 -1.05 21.91
N ALA A 597 12.18 -0.16 21.45
CA ALA A 597 11.97 0.55 20.19
C ALA A 597 12.35 -0.31 18.99
N VAL A 598 11.63 -0.15 17.88
CA VAL A 598 11.94 -0.80 16.61
C VAL A 598 12.42 0.25 15.60
N ALA A 599 13.65 0.09 15.14
CA ALA A 599 14.30 0.94 14.16
C ALA A 599 14.13 0.41 12.73
N HIS A 600 14.38 1.26 11.73
CA HIS A 600 14.36 0.88 10.32
C HIS A 600 15.30 1.76 9.48
N GLY A 601 15.51 1.39 8.22
CA GLY A 601 16.28 2.17 7.26
C GLY A 601 15.81 3.63 7.11
N GLY A 602 16.75 4.57 7.08
CA GLY A 602 16.48 6.00 6.88
C GLY A 602 16.32 6.85 8.14
N ILE A 603 16.46 6.26 9.34
CA ILE A 603 16.60 7.01 10.59
C ILE A 603 18.06 7.06 11.05
N LYS A 604 18.39 8.04 11.90
CA LYS A 604 19.71 8.19 12.51
C LYS A 604 19.61 8.03 14.02
N LEU A 605 20.43 7.17 14.59
CA LEU A 605 20.46 6.87 16.01
C LEU A 605 21.86 7.05 16.57
N ARG A 606 21.93 7.54 17.80
CA ARG A 606 23.14 7.52 18.61
C ARG A 606 23.02 6.40 19.64
N CYS A 607 24.01 5.53 19.65
CA CYS A 607 24.04 4.34 20.48
C CYS A 607 25.33 4.35 21.32
N GLY A 608 25.27 3.87 22.55
CA GLY A 608 26.48 3.56 23.32
C GLY A 608 27.23 2.43 22.64
N GLU A 609 26.55 1.29 22.51
CA GLU A 609 27.05 0.04 21.95
C GLU A 609 26.12 -0.50 20.84
N VAL A 610 26.68 -1.23 19.87
CA VAL A 610 25.91 -2.04 18.91
C VAL A 610 26.24 -3.51 19.12
N ARG A 611 25.23 -4.35 19.34
CA ARG A 611 25.38 -5.81 19.33
C ARG A 611 24.74 -6.40 18.11
N VAL A 612 25.39 -7.40 17.52
CA VAL A 612 24.88 -8.09 16.34
C VAL A 612 24.77 -9.58 16.58
N GLN A 613 23.69 -10.17 16.07
CA GLN A 613 23.59 -11.62 15.87
C GLN A 613 24.52 -12.03 14.72
N THR A 614 24.91 -13.31 14.65
CA THR A 614 25.65 -13.89 13.53
C THR A 614 25.06 -13.41 12.20
N LEU A 615 25.81 -12.55 11.50
CA LEU A 615 25.37 -11.95 10.24
C LEU A 615 25.83 -12.82 9.06
N ALA A 616 24.98 -12.93 8.06
CA ALA A 616 25.34 -13.50 6.76
C ALA A 616 26.46 -12.68 6.07
N PRO A 617 27.13 -13.20 5.02
CA PRO A 617 28.22 -12.50 4.34
C PRO A 617 27.80 -11.11 3.84
N SER A 618 28.74 -10.16 3.76
CA SER A 618 28.43 -8.76 3.46
C SER A 618 27.66 -8.54 2.16
N VAL A 619 27.82 -9.43 1.16
CA VAL A 619 27.07 -9.46 -0.10
C VAL A 619 25.56 -9.68 0.07
N SER A 620 25.13 -10.23 1.20
CA SER A 620 23.72 -10.50 1.52
C SER A 620 23.05 -9.47 2.45
N TRP A 621 23.82 -8.49 2.96
CA TRP A 621 23.28 -7.47 3.86
C TRP A 621 22.18 -6.64 3.19
N PRO A 622 21.16 -6.18 3.94
CA PRO A 622 20.11 -5.31 3.41
C PRO A 622 20.65 -4.04 2.74
N ASP A 623 19.84 -3.39 1.94
CA ASP A 623 20.22 -2.14 1.30
C ASP A 623 20.11 -0.94 2.24
N SER A 624 19.15 -0.97 3.16
CA SER A 624 18.87 0.15 4.04
C SER A 624 18.66 -0.32 5.47
N VAL A 625 19.47 0.22 6.37
CA VAL A 625 19.44 -0.04 7.79
C VAL A 625 19.48 1.30 8.55
N PRO A 626 19.15 1.34 9.84
CA PRO A 626 19.33 2.56 10.63
C PRO A 626 20.77 3.04 10.55
N GLN A 627 20.99 4.34 10.40
CA GLN A 627 22.33 4.91 10.52
C GLN A 627 22.70 4.92 12.01
N LEU A 628 23.66 4.09 12.41
CA LEU A 628 24.07 3.93 13.81
C LEU A 628 25.40 4.64 14.07
N MET A 629 25.38 5.62 14.97
CA MET A 629 26.57 6.25 15.51
C MET A 629 26.89 5.64 16.87
N THR A 630 27.92 4.80 16.95
CA THR A 630 28.33 4.09 18.17
C THR A 630 29.56 4.73 18.82
N ARG A 631 29.66 4.67 20.16
CA ARG A 631 30.85 5.10 20.92
C ARG A 631 31.76 3.93 21.27
N GLU A 632 31.16 2.78 21.59
CA GLU A 632 31.86 1.60 22.14
C GLU A 632 32.10 0.51 21.09
N GLY A 633 31.77 0.80 19.83
CA GLY A 633 32.00 -0.09 18.68
C GLY A 633 30.88 -1.10 18.46
N VAL A 634 31.21 -2.20 17.79
CA VAL A 634 30.30 -3.30 17.44
C VAL A 634 30.78 -4.60 18.09
N ARG A 635 29.85 -5.33 18.71
CA ARG A 635 30.09 -6.57 19.46
C ARG A 635 29.11 -7.65 19.04
N ASP A 636 29.37 -8.89 19.44
CA ASP A 636 28.38 -9.96 19.32
C ASP A 636 27.20 -9.79 20.32
N LEU A 637 26.16 -10.61 20.20
CA LEU A 637 25.00 -10.57 21.12
C LEU A 637 25.37 -10.75 22.61
N THR A 638 26.48 -11.43 22.89
CA THR A 638 26.97 -11.64 24.26
C THR A 638 27.78 -10.47 24.81
N GLY A 639 28.12 -9.49 23.96
CA GLY A 639 28.95 -8.33 24.31
C GLY A 639 30.45 -8.53 24.08
N LYS A 640 30.86 -9.63 23.45
CA LYS A 640 32.28 -9.87 23.13
C LYS A 640 32.68 -9.16 21.83
N PRO A 641 33.95 -8.73 21.70
CA PRO A 641 34.45 -8.12 20.47
C PRO A 641 34.35 -9.09 19.28
N LEU A 642 34.00 -8.55 18.11
CA LEU A 642 34.05 -9.28 16.84
C LEU A 642 35.47 -9.25 16.24
N PRO A 643 35.81 -10.15 15.30
CA PRO A 643 37.05 -10.08 14.54
C PRO A 643 37.23 -8.71 13.86
N ALA A 644 38.44 -8.14 13.92
CA ALA A 644 38.70 -6.75 13.52
C ALA A 644 38.22 -6.42 12.09
N ALA A 645 38.49 -7.30 11.12
CA ALA A 645 38.05 -7.12 9.72
C ALA A 645 36.53 -7.07 9.56
N GLN A 646 35.79 -7.86 10.34
CA GLN A 646 34.33 -7.86 10.34
C GLN A 646 33.79 -6.59 11.02
N THR A 647 34.40 -6.18 12.12
CA THR A 647 34.06 -4.97 12.87
C THR A 647 34.18 -3.71 12.01
N GLU A 648 35.29 -3.54 11.30
CA GLU A 648 35.54 -2.35 10.46
C GLU A 648 34.50 -2.23 9.34
N LEU A 649 34.31 -3.31 8.58
CA LEU A 649 33.34 -3.36 7.48
C LEU A 649 31.92 -3.08 7.95
N LEU A 650 31.50 -3.72 9.04
CA LEU A 650 30.16 -3.58 9.59
C LEU A 650 29.94 -2.18 10.18
N THR A 651 30.95 -1.63 10.86
CA THR A 651 30.89 -0.26 11.41
C THR A 651 30.71 0.76 10.29
N ALA A 652 31.49 0.66 9.21
CA ALA A 652 31.36 1.55 8.06
C ALA A 652 29.97 1.45 7.41
N TYR A 653 29.47 0.23 7.24
CA TYR A 653 28.15 -0.04 6.67
C TYR A 653 27.00 0.53 7.52
N LEU A 654 27.02 0.29 8.85
CA LEU A 654 26.02 0.82 9.77
C LEU A 654 26.10 2.35 9.91
N ALA A 655 27.30 2.92 9.89
CA ALA A 655 27.51 4.36 9.87
C ALA A 655 27.04 5.00 8.56
N GLY A 656 26.99 4.25 7.45
CA GLY A 656 26.42 4.67 6.17
C GLY A 656 24.89 4.57 6.09
N GLY A 657 24.26 3.83 7.02
CA GLY A 657 22.82 3.51 6.95
C GLY A 657 22.47 2.47 5.88
N GLY A 658 23.43 1.61 5.53
CA GLY A 658 23.27 0.57 4.53
C GLY A 658 24.11 0.79 3.28
N ARG A 659 23.68 0.20 2.16
CA ARG A 659 24.33 0.36 0.86
C ARG A 659 23.82 1.60 0.15
N VAL A 660 24.71 2.25 -0.60
CA VAL A 660 24.29 3.14 -1.68
C VAL A 660 23.86 2.25 -2.84
N VAL A 661 22.56 1.96 -2.93
CA VAL A 661 22.00 1.29 -4.10
C VAL A 661 21.91 2.32 -5.23
N LEU A 662 22.82 2.22 -6.19
CA LEU A 662 22.97 3.16 -7.30
C LEU A 662 21.78 3.18 -8.24
#